data_AF-A0A934R171-F1
#
_entry.id   AF-A0A934R171-F1
#
_cell.length_a   1.000
_cell.length_b   1.000
_cell.length_c   1.000
_cell.angle_alpha   90.00
_cell.angle_beta   90.00
_cell.angle_gamma   90.00
#
_symmetry.space_group_name_H-M   'P 1'
#
loop_
_entity.id
_entity.type
_entity.pdbx_description
1 polymer ?
#
loop_
_entity_poly.entity_id
_entity_poly.type
_entity_poly.pdbx_seq_one_letter_code
_entity_poly.pdbx_strand_id
1 'polypeptide(L)'
;MKKSTSFWCLVLGLLAGVMNVAADAQTAGQTITLSPGWNAVWLEVEPFDADGQKKTPEAVFDDPSIEAVTSPKPLAGLSEFFAGEPGSVTSFNEDEWQQWKRNDPAGISNLSLITGNRPYLVKVADGAPVVLSLTGKVGFYRPEWTPDRYNLVGFGLQGTPSFDAFFGPSGTKHPVARIFTLNAATGNWEKVAGGAQMASGKAYWVFSSGQSSYTGPVSVEFDHSAIGRLDFGGPADTLVVGTGTDAMDLDLEEIVFSNAGPVAATPELDLITPDAGSGNLSLYVVNPAAGTVGYGRGNQVDTAPGAGASAPLGKTIASKQNGILTIGARRNWNDNSPRTNVYRLKTGANGASFWLPVTAVPSEIPLPPAGTPGTPADTVTGLWVGEVVFDSVTSIVEDGAPVRPASGKAPMRIIVHSDGSGTVRLLSQVTIMQTKTADAEIAAESVLVVDQTKIPFFEGVKERDGKRVGLRVEAVAYDMPRKLDGESQGNLIEDPKFLTLTTLSSALQAALSEAPINRTAAQNSLIASSSSAIAAAKQKIPTLLPNYLLSSVGRPPKLAEAYDLTTPMTGAVGAGQTLTGNLTLDPFHRSNPFRHAYHRDLAKGQQVKRTFKVTFDADQPITGRLRGTCTETLSGLIQSNLTLSGRVEFSRVSAVDSLQ
;
A
#
# COMPACT_ATOMS: atom_id res chain seq x y z
N MET A 1 -66.24 -30.09 13.22
CA MET A 1 -67.10 -30.54 12.09
C MET A 1 -66.44 -30.14 10.79
N LYS A 2 -66.11 -31.15 9.95
CA LYS A 2 -65.88 -31.12 8.48
C LYS A 2 -64.79 -30.17 7.93
N LYS A 3 -63.83 -30.54 7.06
CA LYS A 3 -63.32 -31.73 6.33
C LYS A 3 -61.96 -31.23 5.74
N SER A 4 -60.82 -31.92 5.82
CA SER A 4 -60.28 -32.89 4.83
C SER A 4 -60.39 -32.39 3.38
N THR A 5 -59.34 -32.17 2.55
CA THR A 5 -58.33 -33.10 1.96
C THR A 5 -57.33 -32.26 1.10
N SER A 6 -55.99 -32.36 1.24
CA SER A 6 -55.02 -33.22 0.51
C SER A 6 -54.85 -32.98 -1.01
N PHE A 7 -53.67 -32.52 -1.50
CA PHE A 7 -52.55 -33.32 -2.08
C PHE A 7 -51.57 -32.49 -2.97
N TRP A 8 -50.27 -32.55 -2.63
CA TRP A 8 -49.01 -32.50 -3.41
C TRP A 8 -48.86 -31.79 -4.78
N CYS A 9 -47.83 -30.92 -4.92
CA CYS A 9 -46.58 -31.14 -5.71
C CYS A 9 -45.76 -29.84 -5.96
N LEU A 10 -44.42 -29.95 -5.83
CA LEU A 10 -43.32 -29.06 -6.31
C LEU A 10 -43.34 -27.59 -5.82
N VAL A 11 -42.28 -27.02 -5.24
CA VAL A 11 -40.99 -26.72 -5.88
C VAL A 11 -39.85 -26.66 -4.85
N LEU A 12 -38.74 -27.32 -5.20
CA LEU A 12 -37.39 -27.19 -4.63
C LEU A 12 -36.77 -25.81 -4.95
N GLY A 13 -35.94 -25.28 -4.04
CA GLY A 13 -34.98 -24.19 -4.29
C GLY A 13 -35.52 -22.82 -3.82
N LEU A 14 -34.79 -21.97 -3.11
CA LEU A 14 -33.36 -21.72 -3.08
C LEU A 14 -33.02 -21.19 -1.67
N LEU A 15 -32.27 -21.95 -0.87
CA LEU A 15 -31.45 -21.39 0.21
C LEU A 15 -30.07 -21.18 -0.43
N ALA A 16 -29.88 -20.05 -1.11
CA ALA A 16 -28.55 -19.61 -1.55
C ALA A 16 -28.11 -18.51 -0.59
N GLY A 17 -27.25 -18.90 0.35
CA GLY A 17 -26.51 -17.97 1.18
C GLY A 17 -25.71 -17.00 0.30
N VAL A 18 -25.60 -15.77 0.78
CA VAL A 18 -24.72 -14.74 0.25
C VAL A 18 -23.29 -15.30 0.28
N MET A 19 -22.82 -15.78 -0.87
CA MET A 19 -21.40 -15.98 -1.08
C MET A 19 -20.78 -14.59 -1.13
N ASN A 20 -19.91 -14.29 -0.17
CA ASN A 20 -18.86 -13.33 -0.40
C ASN A 20 -18.14 -13.82 -1.66
N VAL A 21 -18.31 -13.13 -2.79
CA VAL A 21 -17.43 -13.34 -3.93
C VAL A 21 -16.10 -12.72 -3.51
N ALA A 22 -15.31 -13.50 -2.76
CA ALA A 22 -13.88 -13.33 -2.81
C ALA A 22 -13.53 -13.35 -4.29
N ALA A 23 -12.92 -12.28 -4.80
CA ALA A 23 -12.24 -12.37 -6.08
C ALA A 23 -11.37 -13.63 -5.99
N ASP A 24 -11.65 -14.61 -6.83
CA ASP A 24 -11.01 -15.92 -6.75
C ASP A 24 -9.52 -15.66 -6.94
N ALA A 25 -8.76 -15.77 -5.85
CA ALA A 25 -7.39 -15.34 -5.82
C ALA A 25 -6.61 -16.32 -6.69
N GLN A 26 -6.18 -15.85 -7.85
CA GLN A 26 -5.53 -16.71 -8.81
C GLN A 26 -4.31 -17.40 -8.23
N THR A 27 -4.21 -18.68 -8.55
CA THR A 27 -3.20 -19.58 -8.01
C THR A 27 -2.21 -19.99 -9.09
N ALA A 28 -1.04 -20.40 -8.64
CA ALA A 28 -0.07 -21.09 -9.48
C ALA A 28 0.40 -22.38 -8.80
N GLY A 29 0.86 -23.31 -9.64
CA GLY A 29 1.47 -24.55 -9.19
C GLY A 29 2.97 -24.40 -8.89
N GLN A 30 3.46 -25.15 -7.91
CA GLN A 30 4.89 -25.36 -7.68
C GLN A 30 5.15 -26.83 -7.37
N THR A 31 6.14 -27.43 -8.02
CA THR A 31 6.55 -28.81 -7.78
C THR A 31 7.99 -28.84 -7.30
N ILE A 32 8.26 -29.58 -6.22
CA ILE A 32 9.60 -29.73 -5.62
C ILE A 32 9.85 -31.20 -5.33
N THR A 33 10.98 -31.73 -5.79
CA THR A 33 11.43 -33.08 -5.43
C THR A 33 12.28 -33.01 -4.17
N LEU A 34 11.87 -33.73 -3.13
CA LEU A 34 12.55 -33.84 -1.85
C LEU A 34 13.33 -35.16 -1.80
N SER A 35 14.63 -35.09 -1.57
CA SER A 35 15.46 -36.28 -1.36
C SER A 35 15.33 -36.81 0.07
N PRO A 36 15.66 -38.07 0.34
CA PRO A 36 15.83 -38.54 1.72
C PRO A 36 16.81 -37.66 2.52
N GLY A 37 16.52 -37.44 3.79
CA GLY A 37 17.27 -36.55 4.67
C GLY A 37 16.75 -35.11 4.69
N TRP A 38 17.64 -34.14 4.93
CA TRP A 38 17.24 -32.73 5.12
C TRP A 38 17.29 -31.92 3.83
N ASN A 39 16.17 -31.34 3.42
CA ASN A 39 16.06 -30.52 2.21
C ASN A 39 15.84 -29.06 2.57
N ALA A 40 16.63 -28.15 1.99
CA ALA A 40 16.40 -26.72 2.09
C ALA A 40 15.61 -26.24 0.86
N VAL A 41 14.33 -25.98 1.04
CA VAL A 41 13.40 -25.63 -0.04
C VAL A 41 12.93 -24.18 0.08
N TRP A 42 12.58 -23.60 -1.06
CA TRP A 42 11.98 -22.29 -1.17
C TRP A 42 10.57 -22.43 -1.75
N LEU A 43 9.56 -22.08 -0.96
CA LEU A 43 8.18 -22.08 -1.42
C LEU A 43 7.86 -20.70 -1.99
N GLU A 44 7.50 -20.62 -3.27
CA GLU A 44 7.07 -19.38 -3.92
C GLU A 44 5.56 -19.19 -3.81
N VAL A 45 4.81 -20.29 -3.72
CA VAL A 45 3.34 -20.29 -3.63
C VAL A 45 2.91 -20.34 -2.17
N GLU A 46 1.87 -19.58 -1.82
CA GLU A 46 1.23 -19.65 -0.50
C GLU A 46 0.02 -20.60 -0.55
N PRO A 47 0.06 -21.78 0.09
CA PRO A 47 -1.04 -22.74 0.01
C PRO A 47 -2.27 -22.30 0.82
N PHE A 48 -3.44 -22.40 0.21
CA PHE A 48 -4.74 -22.13 0.83
C PHE A 48 -5.69 -23.33 0.69
N ASP A 49 -6.63 -23.46 1.63
CA ASP A 49 -7.77 -24.37 1.49
C ASP A 49 -8.90 -23.76 0.65
N ALA A 50 -9.96 -24.54 0.43
CA ALA A 50 -11.13 -24.10 -0.35
C ALA A 50 -11.89 -22.94 0.30
N ASP A 51 -11.74 -22.74 1.61
CA ASP A 51 -12.35 -21.64 2.37
C ASP A 51 -11.46 -20.39 2.38
N GLY A 52 -10.32 -20.43 1.69
CA GLY A 52 -9.39 -19.30 1.56
C GLY A 52 -8.54 -19.06 2.81
N GLN A 53 -8.41 -20.04 3.71
CA GLN A 53 -7.50 -20.01 4.86
C GLN A 53 -6.15 -20.63 4.52
N LYS A 54 -5.06 -20.14 5.14
CA LYS A 54 -3.72 -20.68 4.93
C LYS A 54 -3.67 -22.12 5.44
N LYS A 55 -3.00 -23.01 4.70
CA LYS A 55 -2.86 -24.41 5.12
C LYS A 55 -1.88 -24.57 6.29
N THR A 56 -2.18 -25.52 7.17
CA THR A 56 -1.25 -25.98 8.21
C THR A 56 -0.15 -26.86 7.61
N PRO A 57 0.98 -27.07 8.31
CA PRO A 57 2.04 -27.97 7.85
C PRO A 57 1.53 -29.38 7.53
N GLU A 58 0.64 -29.95 8.34
CA GLU A 58 0.08 -31.29 8.13
C GLU A 58 -0.67 -31.40 6.80
N ALA A 59 -1.38 -30.34 6.40
CA ALA A 59 -2.18 -30.30 5.18
C ALA A 59 -1.35 -30.02 3.91
N VAL A 60 -0.14 -29.47 4.07
CA VAL A 60 0.80 -29.20 2.96
C VAL A 60 1.77 -30.36 2.76
N PHE A 61 2.25 -30.92 3.87
CA PHE A 61 3.22 -32.00 3.91
C PHE A 61 2.52 -33.28 4.40
N ASP A 62 1.55 -33.75 3.62
CA ASP A 62 0.69 -34.89 3.96
C ASP A 62 1.40 -36.25 3.78
N ASP A 63 2.43 -36.31 2.94
CA ASP A 63 3.22 -37.52 2.71
C ASP A 63 3.83 -38.05 4.03
N PRO A 64 3.54 -39.32 4.42
CA PRO A 64 3.95 -39.88 5.70
C PRO A 64 5.47 -39.98 5.89
N SER A 65 6.26 -39.94 4.81
CA SER A 65 7.73 -39.92 4.88
C SER A 65 8.28 -38.56 5.33
N ILE A 66 7.49 -37.49 5.35
CA ILE A 66 7.93 -36.20 5.87
C ILE A 66 7.83 -36.19 7.40
N GLU A 67 8.96 -36.08 8.08
CA GLU A 67 9.05 -36.22 9.54
C GLU A 67 8.97 -34.87 10.28
N ALA A 68 9.59 -33.85 9.70
CA ALA A 68 9.72 -32.54 10.32
C ALA A 68 9.84 -31.43 9.28
N VAL A 69 9.31 -30.25 9.62
CA VAL A 69 9.40 -29.02 8.81
C VAL A 69 9.79 -27.88 9.74
N THR A 70 10.83 -27.14 9.38
CA THR A 70 11.25 -25.96 10.16
C THR A 70 11.46 -24.76 9.26
N SER A 71 11.28 -23.56 9.80
CA SER A 71 11.56 -22.29 9.12
C SER A 71 12.09 -21.28 10.13
N PRO A 72 13.01 -20.38 9.73
CA PRO A 72 13.38 -19.25 10.57
C PRO A 72 12.15 -18.40 10.90
N LYS A 73 12.08 -17.85 12.12
CA LYS A 73 11.10 -16.82 12.49
C LYS A 73 11.40 -15.54 11.69
N PRO A 74 10.39 -14.87 11.11
CA PRO A 74 10.57 -13.52 10.59
C PRO A 74 11.00 -12.63 11.77
N LEU A 75 12.14 -11.95 11.65
CA LEU A 75 12.53 -10.98 12.67
C LEU A 75 11.57 -9.80 12.59
N ALA A 76 10.83 -9.54 13.67
CA ALA A 76 10.14 -8.26 13.82
C ALA A 76 11.20 -7.17 14.01
N GLY A 77 11.18 -6.14 13.17
CA GLY A 77 12.27 -5.17 13.05
C GLY A 77 12.68 -4.43 14.35
N LEU A 78 13.97 -4.07 14.37
CA LEU A 78 14.68 -3.04 15.15
C LEU A 78 14.60 -3.01 16.70
N SER A 79 13.81 -3.83 17.39
CA SER A 79 13.84 -3.88 18.87
C SER A 79 14.91 -4.80 19.48
N GLU A 80 15.74 -5.47 18.68
CA GLU A 80 16.90 -6.25 19.19
C GLU A 80 18.19 -5.41 19.34
N PHE A 81 18.13 -4.08 19.14
CA PHE A 81 19.29 -3.18 19.01
C PHE A 81 19.89 -2.60 20.30
N PHE A 82 19.83 -3.28 21.44
CA PHE A 82 20.65 -2.90 22.60
C PHE A 82 21.30 -4.09 23.30
N ALA A 83 22.36 -4.62 22.69
CA ALA A 83 23.43 -5.26 23.45
C ALA A 83 24.77 -4.98 22.75
N GLY A 84 25.49 -3.95 23.24
CA GLY A 84 26.86 -3.64 22.84
C GLY A 84 27.91 -4.60 23.43
N GLU A 85 27.52 -5.47 24.37
CA GLU A 85 28.36 -6.57 24.88
C GLU A 85 27.47 -7.79 25.23
N PRO A 86 27.75 -8.98 24.67
CA PRO A 86 27.00 -10.20 24.96
C PRO A 86 27.44 -10.79 26.30
N GLY A 87 26.78 -10.38 27.37
CA GLY A 87 27.02 -10.94 28.71
C GLY A 87 25.91 -10.77 29.74
N SER A 88 24.96 -9.85 29.54
CA SER A 88 23.92 -9.57 30.54
C SER A 88 22.47 -9.79 30.06
N VAL A 89 22.28 -10.50 28.95
CA VAL A 89 20.94 -10.85 28.46
C VAL A 89 20.71 -12.33 28.74
N THR A 90 19.90 -12.65 29.75
CA THR A 90 19.67 -14.04 30.20
C THR A 90 18.33 -14.62 29.75
N SER A 91 17.57 -13.95 28.88
CA SER A 91 16.60 -14.55 27.94
C SER A 91 15.81 -13.48 27.16
N PHE A 92 15.93 -13.49 25.83
CA PHE A 92 14.96 -12.93 24.89
C PHE A 92 14.91 -13.85 23.65
N ASN A 93 13.70 -14.35 23.32
CA ASN A 93 13.34 -15.15 22.13
C ASN A 93 14.16 -16.44 21.89
N GLU A 94 14.15 -17.37 22.85
CA GLU A 94 14.85 -18.67 22.76
C GLU A 94 14.21 -19.69 21.81
N ASP A 95 13.94 -19.32 20.56
CA ASP A 95 13.98 -20.29 19.45
C ASP A 95 13.87 -19.48 18.16
N GLU A 96 14.97 -19.20 17.47
CA GLU A 96 15.00 -18.47 16.19
C GLU A 96 14.20 -19.17 15.07
N TRP A 97 13.64 -20.35 15.35
CA TRP A 97 12.98 -21.25 14.44
C TRP A 97 11.54 -21.54 14.87
N GLN A 98 10.70 -21.68 13.86
CA GLN A 98 9.42 -22.36 13.99
C GLN A 98 9.59 -23.79 13.46
N GLN A 99 9.00 -24.77 14.13
CA GLN A 99 9.05 -26.17 13.76
C GLN A 99 7.68 -26.83 13.84
N TRP A 100 7.50 -27.82 12.97
CA TRP A 100 6.43 -28.79 13.00
C TRP A 100 7.06 -30.18 12.93
N LYS A 101 6.55 -31.11 13.74
CA LYS A 101 6.94 -32.52 13.70
C LYS A 101 5.71 -33.39 13.53
N ARG A 102 5.79 -34.40 12.66
CA ARG A 102 4.69 -35.35 12.46
C ARG A 102 4.36 -36.10 13.75
N ASN A 103 5.39 -36.52 14.49
CA ASN A 103 5.27 -37.17 15.78
C ASN A 103 5.85 -36.25 16.86
N ASP A 104 4.97 -35.56 17.61
CA ASP A 104 5.35 -34.58 18.62
C ASP A 104 4.76 -34.86 20.01
N PRO A 105 5.19 -35.93 20.69
CA PRO A 105 4.70 -36.24 22.04
C PRO A 105 5.07 -35.17 23.08
N ALA A 106 6.06 -34.32 22.78
CA ALA A 106 6.51 -33.25 23.66
C ALA A 106 5.74 -31.93 23.47
N GLY A 107 4.95 -31.81 22.39
CA GLY A 107 4.15 -30.61 22.09
C GLY A 107 5.00 -29.36 21.79
N ILE A 108 6.17 -29.53 21.16
CA ILE A 108 7.12 -28.44 20.86
C ILE A 108 6.92 -27.80 19.49
N SER A 109 5.95 -28.28 18.70
CA SER A 109 5.59 -27.71 17.41
C SER A 109 4.95 -26.33 17.58
N ASN A 110 5.51 -25.34 16.90
CA ASN A 110 5.10 -23.93 16.95
C ASN A 110 4.99 -23.30 15.55
N LEU A 111 5.22 -24.08 14.48
CA LEU A 111 4.89 -23.71 13.11
C LEU A 111 3.42 -24.07 12.86
N SER A 112 2.54 -23.06 12.85
CA SER A 112 1.10 -23.27 12.70
C SER A 112 0.61 -23.21 11.25
N LEU A 113 1.28 -22.45 10.38
CA LEU A 113 0.83 -22.17 9.02
C LEU A 113 2.00 -22.14 8.04
N ILE A 114 1.74 -22.57 6.81
CA ILE A 114 2.68 -22.46 5.69
C ILE A 114 2.38 -21.21 4.89
N THR A 115 3.44 -20.47 4.57
CA THR A 115 3.41 -19.18 3.88
C THR A 115 4.32 -19.23 2.66
N GLY A 116 3.90 -18.60 1.57
CA GLY A 116 4.72 -18.49 0.35
C GLY A 116 5.85 -17.48 0.50
N ASN A 117 6.75 -17.46 -0.48
CA ASN A 117 7.98 -16.67 -0.50
C ASN A 117 8.82 -16.81 0.76
N ARG A 118 8.99 -18.05 1.22
CA ARG A 118 9.63 -18.38 2.49
C ARG A 118 10.46 -19.67 2.39
N PRO A 119 11.60 -19.76 3.09
CA PRO A 119 12.39 -20.99 3.10
C PRO A 119 11.87 -21.98 4.15
N TYR A 120 11.99 -23.27 3.85
CA TYR A 120 11.70 -24.35 4.79
C TYR A 120 12.80 -25.40 4.75
N LEU A 121 13.15 -25.95 5.91
CA LEU A 121 13.94 -27.17 6.02
C LEU A 121 12.99 -28.33 6.24
N VAL A 122 12.99 -29.30 5.32
CA VAL A 122 12.08 -30.43 5.32
C VAL A 122 12.89 -31.72 5.49
N LYS A 123 12.63 -32.44 6.58
CA LYS A 123 13.23 -33.74 6.84
C LYS A 123 12.36 -34.84 6.27
N VAL A 124 12.91 -35.61 5.35
CA VAL A 124 12.28 -36.80 4.75
C VAL A 124 12.98 -38.05 5.30
N ALA A 125 12.19 -39.05 5.66
CA ALA A 125 12.69 -40.36 6.07
C ALA A 125 13.55 -41.02 4.98
N ASP A 126 14.36 -42.00 5.37
CA ASP A 126 15.12 -42.81 4.41
C ASP A 126 14.16 -43.53 3.45
N GLY A 127 14.47 -43.53 2.15
CA GLY A 127 13.60 -44.15 1.15
C GLY A 127 13.68 -43.53 -0.24
N ALA A 128 12.56 -43.54 -0.95
CA ALA A 128 12.44 -42.89 -2.27
C ALA A 128 12.22 -41.38 -2.12
N PRO A 129 12.69 -40.56 -3.07
CA PRO A 129 12.36 -39.14 -3.10
C PRO A 129 10.85 -38.87 -3.12
N VAL A 130 10.41 -37.84 -2.41
CA VAL A 130 9.00 -37.40 -2.34
C VAL A 130 8.80 -36.23 -3.31
N VAL A 131 7.75 -36.25 -4.12
CA VAL A 131 7.40 -35.13 -5.01
C VAL A 131 6.30 -34.29 -4.35
N LEU A 132 6.69 -33.14 -3.83
CA LEU A 132 5.77 -32.16 -3.25
C LEU A 132 5.14 -31.32 -4.37
N SER A 133 3.81 -31.38 -4.52
CA SER A 133 3.06 -30.56 -5.48
C SER A 133 2.14 -29.61 -4.75
N LEU A 134 2.34 -28.32 -4.97
CA LEU A 134 1.63 -27.23 -4.30
C LEU A 134 0.82 -26.44 -5.32
N THR A 135 -0.33 -25.96 -4.91
CA THR A 135 -1.08 -24.90 -5.60
C THR A 135 -1.48 -23.87 -4.57
N GLY A 136 -1.24 -22.60 -4.88
CA GLY A 136 -1.40 -21.54 -3.91
C GLY A 136 -1.41 -20.15 -4.53
N LYS A 137 -1.76 -19.15 -3.72
CA LYS A 137 -1.70 -17.75 -4.13
C LYS A 137 -0.26 -17.36 -4.37
N VAL A 138 -0.06 -16.51 -5.37
CA VAL A 138 1.26 -15.97 -5.70
C VAL A 138 1.26 -14.45 -5.65
N GLY A 139 2.45 -13.91 -5.43
CA GLY A 139 2.70 -12.48 -5.43
C GLY A 139 4.12 -12.22 -5.88
N PHE A 140 4.36 -11.02 -6.40
CA PHE A 140 5.70 -10.57 -6.66
C PHE A 140 6.47 -10.44 -5.35
N TYR A 141 7.66 -11.03 -5.30
CA TYR A 141 8.48 -11.05 -4.12
C TYR A 141 9.88 -10.53 -4.39
N ARG A 142 10.34 -9.64 -3.50
CA ARG A 142 11.74 -9.22 -3.43
C ARG A 142 12.35 -9.83 -2.17
N PRO A 143 13.49 -10.53 -2.28
CA PRO A 143 14.27 -10.94 -1.12
C PRO A 143 14.51 -9.78 -0.15
N GLU A 144 14.15 -10.00 1.10
CA GLU A 144 14.49 -9.10 2.20
C GLU A 144 15.84 -9.52 2.79
N TRP A 145 16.82 -8.61 2.72
CA TRP A 145 18.17 -8.87 3.21
C TRP A 145 18.36 -8.23 4.57
N THR A 146 18.63 -9.05 5.58
CA THR A 146 19.14 -8.49 6.83
C THR A 146 20.64 -8.21 6.67
N PRO A 147 21.08 -6.96 6.90
CA PRO A 147 22.49 -6.58 6.77
C PRO A 147 23.42 -7.38 7.69
N ASP A 148 24.64 -7.61 7.23
CA ASP A 148 25.78 -8.14 7.97
C ASP A 148 25.57 -9.53 8.61
N ARG A 149 24.66 -10.32 8.03
CA ARG A 149 24.36 -11.70 8.46
C ARG A 149 24.01 -12.64 7.31
N TYR A 150 23.94 -13.92 7.62
CA TYR A 150 23.42 -14.94 6.71
C TYR A 150 21.89 -14.89 6.69
N ASN A 151 21.34 -14.93 5.48
CA ASN A 151 19.90 -14.97 5.22
C ASN A 151 19.59 -16.30 4.54
N LEU A 152 18.60 -17.04 5.05
CA LEU A 152 18.13 -18.24 4.38
C LEU A 152 17.13 -17.80 3.33
N VAL A 153 17.47 -17.98 2.06
CA VAL A 153 16.68 -17.43 0.95
C VAL A 153 16.81 -18.29 -0.28
N GLY A 154 15.75 -18.34 -1.08
CA GLY A 154 15.73 -18.97 -2.39
C GLY A 154 15.24 -18.00 -3.45
N PHE A 155 15.30 -18.45 -4.70
CA PHE A 155 14.99 -17.63 -5.85
C PHE A 155 14.15 -18.45 -6.84
N GLY A 156 13.14 -17.81 -7.43
CA GLY A 156 12.58 -18.28 -8.68
C GLY A 156 13.62 -18.06 -9.77
N LEU A 157 13.95 -19.11 -10.52
CA LEU A 157 14.99 -19.05 -11.56
C LEU A 157 14.43 -19.47 -12.91
N GLN A 158 14.87 -18.78 -13.96
CA GLN A 158 14.77 -19.27 -15.33
C GLN A 158 16.10 -19.94 -15.68
N GLY A 159 16.04 -21.17 -16.22
CA GLY A 159 17.24 -21.96 -16.49
C GLY A 159 17.96 -22.40 -15.20
N THR A 160 19.27 -22.63 -15.30
CA THR A 160 20.13 -23.04 -14.18
C THR A 160 21.37 -22.15 -14.14
N PRO A 161 21.29 -20.89 -13.70
CA PRO A 161 22.48 -20.05 -13.61
C PRO A 161 23.51 -20.63 -12.62
N SER A 162 24.80 -20.41 -12.87
CA SER A 162 25.82 -20.67 -11.84
C SER A 162 25.76 -19.61 -10.73
N PHE A 163 26.27 -19.91 -9.54
CA PHE A 163 26.37 -18.93 -8.46
C PHE A 163 27.18 -17.69 -8.86
N ASP A 164 28.27 -17.85 -9.64
CA ASP A 164 29.05 -16.71 -10.15
C ASP A 164 28.25 -15.87 -11.13
N ALA A 165 27.47 -16.49 -12.03
CA ALA A 165 26.65 -15.77 -12.98
C ALA A 165 25.50 -15.01 -12.28
N PHE A 166 24.90 -15.62 -11.26
CA PHE A 166 23.76 -15.04 -10.54
C PHE A 166 24.17 -14.02 -9.48
N PHE A 167 25.24 -14.23 -8.71
CA PHE A 167 25.65 -13.33 -7.61
C PHE A 167 26.88 -12.49 -7.90
N GLY A 168 27.70 -12.83 -8.91
CA GLY A 168 28.83 -12.01 -9.33
C GLY A 168 28.47 -10.54 -9.58
N PRO A 169 27.32 -10.21 -10.20
CA PRO A 169 26.88 -8.83 -10.37
C PRO A 169 26.61 -8.06 -9.07
N SER A 170 26.41 -8.74 -7.93
CA SER A 170 26.27 -8.11 -6.62
C SER A 170 27.59 -7.56 -6.04
N GLY A 171 28.73 -7.84 -6.70
CA GLY A 171 30.04 -7.42 -6.24
C GLY A 171 30.40 -8.03 -4.88
N THR A 172 30.72 -7.19 -3.90
CA THR A 172 31.07 -7.62 -2.54
C THR A 172 29.87 -7.77 -1.60
N LYS A 173 28.65 -7.46 -2.08
CA LYS A 173 27.43 -7.52 -1.28
C LYS A 173 27.03 -8.96 -0.93
N HIS A 174 27.06 -9.87 -1.91
CA HIS A 174 26.78 -11.29 -1.70
C HIS A 174 27.92 -12.16 -2.25
N PRO A 175 29.06 -12.23 -1.53
CA PRO A 175 30.23 -12.96 -2.02
C PRO A 175 29.94 -14.46 -2.05
N VAL A 176 30.14 -15.09 -3.21
CA VAL A 176 29.84 -16.53 -3.43
C VAL A 176 30.59 -17.45 -2.45
N ALA A 177 31.79 -17.06 -2.01
CA ALA A 177 32.55 -17.77 -0.99
C ALA A 177 31.86 -17.85 0.40
N ARG A 178 30.78 -17.09 0.59
CA ARG A 178 29.92 -17.08 1.79
C ARG A 178 28.49 -17.47 1.44
N ILE A 179 28.32 -18.38 0.48
CA ILE A 179 27.05 -19.02 0.19
C ILE A 179 27.15 -20.51 0.51
N PHE A 180 26.14 -21.03 1.20
CA PHE A 180 26.06 -22.44 1.59
C PHE A 180 24.79 -23.10 1.07
N THR A 181 24.91 -24.35 0.65
CA THR A 181 23.80 -25.24 0.28
C THR A 181 23.72 -26.39 1.27
N LEU A 182 22.51 -26.88 1.52
CA LEU A 182 22.32 -28.08 2.32
C LEU A 182 22.55 -29.33 1.45
N ASN A 183 23.35 -30.26 1.95
CA ASN A 183 23.48 -31.60 1.40
C ASN A 183 22.45 -32.52 2.05
N ALA A 184 21.47 -32.98 1.28
CA ALA A 184 20.35 -33.75 1.83
C ALA A 184 20.76 -35.09 2.43
N ALA A 185 21.75 -35.76 1.84
CA ALA A 185 22.20 -37.07 2.29
C ALA A 185 22.96 -37.01 3.63
N THR A 186 23.72 -35.93 3.87
CA THR A 186 24.53 -35.79 5.09
C THR A 186 23.88 -34.89 6.14
N GLY A 187 22.94 -34.03 5.74
CA GLY A 187 22.36 -32.98 6.59
C GLY A 187 23.30 -31.80 6.86
N ASN A 188 24.48 -31.77 6.22
CA ASN A 188 25.48 -30.74 6.45
C ASN A 188 25.35 -29.57 5.48
N TRP A 189 25.65 -28.37 5.96
CA TRP A 189 25.80 -27.18 5.13
C TRP A 189 27.19 -27.16 4.49
N GLU A 190 27.23 -27.07 3.17
CA GLU A 190 28.45 -27.08 2.37
C GLU A 190 28.58 -25.77 1.61
N LYS A 191 29.81 -25.23 1.52
CA LYS A 191 30.07 -24.03 0.71
C LYS A 191 29.83 -24.35 -0.76
N VAL A 192 29.17 -23.44 -1.47
CA VAL A 192 28.99 -23.58 -2.91
C VAL A 192 30.26 -23.19 -3.65
N ALA A 193 30.53 -23.86 -4.77
CA ALA A 193 31.53 -23.40 -5.73
C ALA A 193 30.90 -22.38 -6.70
N GLY A 194 31.67 -21.41 -7.18
CA GLY A 194 31.18 -20.37 -8.09
C GLY A 194 30.55 -20.91 -9.39
N GLY A 195 31.14 -21.94 -9.98
CA GLY A 195 30.60 -22.62 -11.16
C GLY A 195 29.43 -23.57 -10.88
N ALA A 196 29.10 -23.86 -9.62
CA ALA A 196 27.99 -24.75 -9.29
C ALA A 196 26.65 -24.12 -9.71
N GLN A 197 25.73 -24.96 -10.17
CA GLN A 197 24.43 -24.54 -10.69
C GLN A 197 23.45 -24.28 -9.54
N MET A 198 22.66 -23.21 -9.67
CA MET A 198 21.52 -22.93 -8.81
C MET A 198 20.28 -23.66 -9.31
N ALA A 199 19.33 -23.91 -8.41
CA ALA A 199 18.07 -24.57 -8.73
C ALA A 199 16.88 -23.77 -8.17
N SER A 200 15.83 -23.60 -8.98
CA SER A 200 14.57 -22.99 -8.52
C SER A 200 13.93 -23.87 -7.44
N GLY A 201 13.26 -23.26 -6.47
CA GLY A 201 12.64 -23.98 -5.36
C GLY A 201 13.61 -24.50 -4.29
N LYS A 202 14.91 -24.16 -4.38
CA LYS A 202 15.92 -24.46 -3.37
C LYS A 202 16.28 -23.21 -2.56
N ALA A 203 16.54 -23.38 -1.26
CA ALA A 203 17.00 -22.31 -0.38
C ALA A 203 18.50 -22.47 -0.04
N TYR A 204 19.16 -21.34 0.18
CA TYR A 204 20.59 -21.21 0.43
C TYR A 204 20.83 -20.24 1.59
N TRP A 205 21.89 -20.47 2.36
CA TRP A 205 22.39 -19.42 3.26
C TRP A 205 23.26 -18.47 2.46
N VAL A 206 22.84 -17.22 2.35
CA VAL A 206 23.56 -16.17 1.60
C VAL A 206 23.90 -15.04 2.56
N PHE A 207 25.19 -14.69 2.65
CA PHE A 207 25.61 -13.53 3.45
C PHE A 207 25.30 -12.21 2.74
N SER A 208 24.86 -11.20 3.48
CA SER A 208 24.71 -9.82 2.99
C SER A 208 25.72 -8.90 3.67
N SER A 209 26.62 -8.28 2.91
CA SER A 209 27.56 -7.25 3.42
C SER A 209 26.87 -5.88 3.40
N GLY A 210 26.40 -5.42 4.55
CA GLY A 210 25.53 -4.26 4.69
C GLY A 210 24.16 -4.45 4.00
N GLN A 211 23.45 -3.33 3.81
CA GLN A 211 22.14 -3.31 3.15
C GLN A 211 22.24 -3.73 1.68
N SER A 212 21.24 -4.49 1.22
CA SER A 212 21.11 -4.96 -0.15
C SER A 212 19.65 -4.99 -0.60
N SER A 213 19.41 -4.69 -1.87
CA SER A 213 18.13 -4.88 -2.58
C SER A 213 18.29 -5.88 -3.73
N TYR A 214 19.37 -6.68 -3.71
CA TYR A 214 19.73 -7.56 -4.81
C TYR A 214 18.70 -8.67 -5.00
N THR A 215 18.11 -8.75 -6.20
CA THR A 215 17.13 -9.78 -6.57
C THR A 215 17.63 -10.72 -7.67
N GLY A 216 18.83 -10.47 -8.20
CA GLY A 216 19.46 -11.20 -9.29
C GLY A 216 20.23 -10.26 -10.22
N PRO A 217 20.82 -10.78 -11.33
CA PRO A 217 21.60 -9.99 -12.29
C PRO A 217 20.81 -8.83 -12.92
N VAL A 218 19.51 -9.01 -13.10
CA VAL A 218 18.58 -8.00 -13.58
C VAL A 218 17.50 -7.82 -12.52
N SER A 219 17.39 -6.63 -11.94
CA SER A 219 16.33 -6.30 -11.00
C SER A 219 15.08 -5.83 -11.74
N VAL A 220 13.92 -6.00 -11.09
CA VAL A 220 12.61 -5.58 -11.59
C VAL A 220 11.98 -4.62 -10.59
N GLU A 221 11.64 -3.45 -11.09
CA GLU A 221 10.98 -2.40 -10.35
C GLU A 221 9.71 -1.97 -11.10
N PHE A 222 8.69 -1.63 -10.33
CA PHE A 222 7.43 -1.11 -10.82
C PHE A 222 7.37 0.31 -10.27
N ASP A 223 7.31 1.29 -11.16
CA ASP A 223 7.38 2.70 -10.76
C ASP A 223 6.26 2.94 -9.72
N HIS A 224 6.61 3.46 -8.55
CA HIS A 224 5.67 3.77 -7.47
C HIS A 224 4.93 2.60 -6.77
N SER A 225 5.24 1.33 -7.07
CA SER A 225 4.62 0.16 -6.39
C SER A 225 5.56 -0.53 -5.39
N ALA A 226 5.35 -0.26 -4.10
CA ALA A 226 6.13 -0.86 -3.01
C ALA A 226 5.96 -2.40 -2.94
N ILE A 227 4.75 -2.87 -3.24
CA ILE A 227 4.34 -4.28 -3.17
C ILE A 227 4.62 -5.07 -4.46
N GLY A 228 5.16 -4.42 -5.50
CA GLY A 228 5.51 -5.06 -6.77
C GLY A 228 4.32 -5.58 -7.55
N ARG A 229 3.23 -4.83 -7.58
CA ARG A 229 2.05 -5.13 -8.40
C ARG A 229 2.04 -4.30 -9.67
N LEU A 230 1.48 -4.89 -10.73
CA LEU A 230 1.14 -4.22 -11.97
C LEU A 230 -0.39 -4.20 -12.06
N ASP A 231 -0.99 -3.09 -11.63
CA ASP A 231 -2.44 -2.95 -11.55
C ASP A 231 -2.90 -1.86 -12.54
N PHE A 232 -3.90 -2.17 -13.37
CA PHE A 232 -4.46 -1.29 -14.38
C PHE A 232 -5.85 -0.77 -13.94
N GLY A 233 -6.00 0.55 -13.80
CA GLY A 233 -7.25 1.22 -13.39
C GLY A 233 -8.12 1.68 -14.57
N GLY A 234 -9.44 1.79 -14.35
CA GLY A 234 -10.60 2.17 -15.19
C GLY A 234 -10.53 2.50 -16.71
N PRO A 235 -11.64 2.32 -17.48
CA PRO A 235 -11.76 2.61 -18.93
C PRO A 235 -11.27 3.99 -19.38
N ALA A 236 -11.19 4.95 -18.46
CA ALA A 236 -10.78 6.31 -18.74
C ALA A 236 -9.26 6.55 -18.68
N ASP A 237 -8.46 5.64 -18.12
CA ASP A 237 -6.98 5.68 -18.17
C ASP A 237 -6.43 5.13 -19.50
N THR A 238 -7.32 4.76 -20.43
CA THR A 238 -6.93 4.21 -21.72
C THR A 238 -6.40 5.30 -22.64
N LEU A 239 -5.28 4.99 -23.29
CA LEU A 239 -4.72 5.80 -24.35
C LEU A 239 -4.87 5.07 -25.68
N VAL A 240 -5.17 5.82 -26.73
CA VAL A 240 -5.14 5.30 -28.10
C VAL A 240 -3.69 5.00 -28.48
N VAL A 241 -3.37 3.72 -28.64
CA VAL A 241 -2.05 3.22 -29.06
C VAL A 241 -2.14 2.68 -30.49
N GLY A 242 -1.25 3.12 -31.37
CA GLY A 242 -1.24 2.78 -32.79
C GLY A 242 -2.00 3.79 -33.66
N THR A 243 -2.21 3.44 -34.94
CA THR A 243 -2.91 4.30 -35.92
C THR A 243 -3.82 3.47 -36.82
N GLY A 244 -4.84 4.11 -37.40
CA GLY A 244 -5.75 3.47 -38.35
C GLY A 244 -6.54 2.30 -37.73
N THR A 245 -6.69 1.21 -38.48
CA THR A 245 -7.42 0.00 -38.04
C THR A 245 -6.72 -0.78 -36.93
N ASP A 246 -5.45 -0.46 -36.64
CA ASP A 246 -4.65 -1.10 -35.59
C ASP A 246 -4.67 -0.33 -34.26
N ALA A 247 -5.32 0.84 -34.22
CA ALA A 247 -5.47 1.62 -33.00
C ALA A 247 -6.23 0.81 -31.93
N MET A 248 -5.73 0.82 -30.70
CA MET A 248 -6.35 0.17 -29.55
C MET A 248 -6.30 1.09 -28.33
N ASP A 249 -7.38 1.08 -27.56
CA ASP A 249 -7.44 1.74 -26.25
C ASP A 249 -6.80 0.83 -25.20
N LEU A 250 -5.67 1.28 -24.65
CA LEU A 250 -4.86 0.51 -23.69
C LEU A 250 -4.55 1.34 -22.44
N ASP A 251 -4.69 0.74 -21.25
CA ASP A 251 -4.18 1.32 -20.01
C ASP A 251 -2.69 1.07 -19.92
N LEU A 252 -1.89 2.11 -19.72
CA LEU A 252 -0.43 2.00 -19.77
C LEU A 252 0.18 1.95 -18.37
N GLU A 253 1.04 0.97 -18.14
CA GLU A 253 1.88 0.86 -16.94
C GLU A 253 3.33 0.56 -17.33
N GLU A 254 4.28 0.93 -16.47
CA GLU A 254 5.70 0.79 -16.75
C GLU A 254 6.40 -0.20 -15.80
N ILE A 255 7.30 -0.99 -16.39
CA ILE A 255 8.22 -1.86 -15.68
C ILE A 255 9.64 -1.38 -15.96
N VAL A 256 10.40 -1.16 -14.89
CA VAL A 256 11.80 -0.76 -14.94
C VAL A 256 12.68 -1.98 -14.68
N PHE A 257 13.58 -2.26 -15.62
CA PHE A 257 14.60 -3.29 -15.49
C PHE A 257 15.97 -2.65 -15.32
N SER A 258 16.74 -3.08 -14.34
CA SER A 258 18.12 -2.62 -14.13
C SER A 258 19.07 -3.80 -14.23
N ASN A 259 19.89 -3.84 -15.28
CA ASN A 259 20.81 -4.95 -15.53
C ASN A 259 22.17 -4.65 -14.92
N ALA A 260 22.46 -5.24 -13.76
CA ALA A 260 23.79 -5.23 -13.15
C ALA A 260 24.72 -6.29 -13.76
N GLY A 261 24.21 -7.23 -14.56
CA GLY A 261 24.96 -8.30 -15.19
C GLY A 261 25.95 -7.81 -16.26
N PRO A 262 26.94 -8.66 -16.61
CA PRO A 262 27.92 -8.36 -17.65
C PRO A 262 27.40 -8.58 -19.08
N VAL A 263 26.26 -9.26 -19.25
CA VAL A 263 25.65 -9.62 -20.54
C VAL A 263 24.28 -8.96 -20.66
N ALA A 264 23.88 -8.62 -21.88
CA ALA A 264 22.54 -8.12 -22.16
C ALA A 264 21.48 -9.19 -21.83
N ALA A 265 20.31 -8.74 -21.37
CA ALA A 265 19.22 -9.62 -21.00
C ALA A 265 17.93 -9.20 -21.71
N THR A 266 17.13 -10.17 -22.12
CA THR A 266 15.83 -9.95 -22.76
C THR A 266 14.76 -10.53 -21.85
N PRO A 267 13.99 -9.69 -21.15
CA PRO A 267 12.89 -10.16 -20.31
C PRO A 267 11.73 -10.74 -21.14
N GLU A 268 11.05 -11.69 -20.53
CA GLU A 268 9.90 -12.41 -21.11
C GLU A 268 8.79 -12.51 -20.05
N LEU A 269 7.54 -12.61 -20.51
CA LEU A 269 6.39 -12.77 -19.62
C LEU A 269 5.51 -13.92 -20.13
N ASP A 270 5.20 -14.86 -19.24
CA ASP A 270 4.31 -15.99 -19.54
C ASP A 270 2.98 -15.78 -18.83
N LEU A 271 1.87 -15.87 -19.56
CA LEU A 271 0.56 -16.05 -18.93
C LEU A 271 0.49 -17.47 -18.35
N ILE A 272 0.31 -17.60 -17.04
CA ILE A 272 0.22 -18.91 -16.38
C ILE A 272 -1.22 -19.26 -16.07
N THR A 273 -1.95 -18.35 -15.42
CA THR A 273 -3.35 -18.57 -15.05
C THR A 273 -4.15 -17.33 -15.46
N PRO A 274 -5.08 -17.43 -16.45
CA PRO A 274 -6.01 -16.37 -16.77
C PRO A 274 -7.18 -16.34 -15.79
N ASP A 275 -7.86 -15.19 -15.68
CA ASP A 275 -9.08 -15.09 -14.87
C ASP A 275 -10.17 -15.98 -15.45
N ALA A 276 -10.98 -16.60 -14.59
CA ALA A 276 -12.11 -17.43 -15.02
C ALA A 276 -13.37 -16.61 -15.35
N GLY A 277 -13.38 -15.31 -15.08
CA GLY A 277 -14.49 -14.41 -15.36
C GLY A 277 -14.79 -14.26 -16.86
N SER A 278 -15.99 -13.77 -17.18
CA SER A 278 -16.44 -13.55 -18.56
C SER A 278 -15.62 -12.44 -19.24
N GLY A 279 -15.11 -12.67 -20.45
CA GLY A 279 -14.20 -11.74 -21.11
C GLY A 279 -12.78 -11.81 -20.57
N ASN A 280 -11.86 -11.04 -21.17
CA ASN A 280 -10.44 -11.31 -21.05
C ASN A 280 -9.58 -10.04 -20.90
N LEU A 281 -8.58 -10.13 -20.04
CA LEU A 281 -7.48 -9.17 -19.91
C LEU A 281 -6.37 -9.56 -20.88
N SER A 282 -6.01 -8.63 -21.76
CA SER A 282 -4.95 -8.82 -22.76
C SER A 282 -3.86 -7.77 -22.61
N LEU A 283 -2.59 -8.18 -22.54
CA LEU A 283 -1.44 -7.30 -22.40
C LEU A 283 -0.68 -7.15 -23.72
N TYR A 284 -0.26 -5.93 -24.02
CA TYR A 284 0.50 -5.56 -25.21
C TYR A 284 1.76 -4.83 -24.82
N VAL A 285 2.86 -5.09 -25.52
CA VAL A 285 4.04 -4.21 -25.47
C VAL A 285 3.66 -2.89 -26.13
N VAL A 286 4.05 -1.77 -25.52
CA VAL A 286 3.81 -0.43 -26.05
C VAL A 286 5.14 0.30 -26.16
N ASN A 287 5.38 0.93 -27.32
CA ASN A 287 6.62 1.64 -27.59
C ASN A 287 6.32 3.12 -27.91
N PRO A 288 7.14 4.08 -27.48
CA PRO A 288 7.02 5.46 -27.93
C PRO A 288 7.16 5.54 -29.45
N ALA A 289 6.27 6.28 -30.12
CA ALA A 289 6.35 6.48 -31.56
C ALA A 289 7.35 7.60 -31.88
N ALA A 290 8.43 7.25 -32.58
CA ALA A 290 9.53 8.17 -32.87
C ALA A 290 9.05 9.46 -33.54
N GLY A 291 9.47 10.61 -33.00
CA GLY A 291 9.12 11.94 -33.53
C GLY A 291 7.70 12.41 -33.22
N THR A 292 6.97 11.70 -32.35
CA THR A 292 5.61 12.08 -31.92
C THR A 292 5.48 11.97 -30.41
N VAL A 293 4.40 12.53 -29.85
CA VAL A 293 3.97 12.30 -28.46
C VAL A 293 3.06 11.06 -28.31
N GLY A 294 2.94 10.25 -29.36
CA GLY A 294 2.08 9.08 -29.40
C GLY A 294 2.82 7.77 -29.11
N TYR A 295 2.06 6.68 -29.09
CA TYR A 295 2.56 5.34 -28.84
C TYR A 295 2.25 4.39 -30.00
N GLY A 296 3.21 3.54 -30.34
CA GLY A 296 3.07 2.42 -31.27
C GLY A 296 2.77 1.12 -30.52
N ARG A 297 1.83 0.33 -31.06
CA ARG A 297 1.49 -1.00 -30.55
C ARG A 297 2.60 -1.99 -30.92
N GLY A 298 3.14 -2.69 -29.93
CA GLY A 298 4.02 -3.84 -30.09
C GLY A 298 3.25 -5.16 -30.15
N ASN A 299 3.91 -6.26 -29.79
CA ASN A 299 3.30 -7.58 -29.75
C ASN A 299 2.36 -7.75 -28.54
N GLN A 300 1.35 -8.61 -28.70
CA GLN A 300 0.59 -9.12 -27.56
C GLN A 300 1.46 -10.09 -26.75
N VAL A 301 1.34 -10.03 -25.43
CA VAL A 301 2.18 -10.76 -24.48
C VAL A 301 1.51 -12.07 -24.00
N ASP A 302 0.19 -12.17 -24.09
CA ASP A 302 -0.59 -13.16 -23.35
C ASP A 302 -1.61 -13.94 -24.22
N THR A 303 -1.15 -14.36 -25.39
CA THR A 303 -2.01 -15.01 -26.40
C THR A 303 -2.53 -16.40 -25.97
N ALA A 304 -1.81 -17.13 -25.12
CA ALA A 304 -2.23 -18.42 -24.59
C ALA A 304 -1.61 -18.70 -23.20
N PRO A 305 -2.33 -19.38 -22.28
CA PRO A 305 -1.78 -19.77 -20.99
C PRO A 305 -0.84 -20.99 -21.12
N GLY A 306 0.26 -20.99 -20.37
CA GLY A 306 1.15 -22.14 -20.25
C GLY A 306 2.62 -21.73 -20.01
N ALA A 307 3.32 -22.51 -19.18
CA ALA A 307 4.76 -22.32 -18.98
C ALA A 307 5.52 -22.55 -20.30
N GLY A 308 6.31 -21.56 -20.73
CA GLY A 308 7.02 -21.62 -22.00
C GLY A 308 6.25 -21.11 -23.22
N ALA A 309 5.02 -20.61 -23.04
CA ALA A 309 4.32 -19.80 -24.05
C ALA A 309 4.84 -18.34 -24.08
N SER A 310 6.12 -18.15 -23.79
CA SER A 310 6.76 -16.86 -23.55
C SER A 310 6.65 -15.95 -24.76
N ALA A 311 6.03 -14.79 -24.57
CA ALA A 311 6.14 -13.70 -25.52
C ALA A 311 7.35 -12.83 -25.13
N PRO A 312 8.30 -12.57 -26.05
CA PRO A 312 9.35 -11.61 -25.78
C PRO A 312 8.72 -10.25 -25.55
N LEU A 313 9.19 -9.52 -24.54
CA LEU A 313 8.72 -8.17 -24.27
C LEU A 313 9.31 -7.12 -25.24
N GLY A 314 10.05 -7.57 -26.26
CA GLY A 314 10.63 -6.73 -27.31
C GLY A 314 11.76 -5.79 -26.83
N LYS A 315 12.12 -5.83 -25.54
CA LYS A 315 13.13 -4.97 -24.93
C LYS A 315 14.36 -5.78 -24.51
N THR A 316 15.51 -5.46 -25.08
CA THR A 316 16.81 -5.96 -24.61
C THR A 316 17.46 -4.92 -23.71
N ILE A 317 17.77 -5.31 -22.47
CA ILE A 317 18.44 -4.48 -21.48
C ILE A 317 19.94 -4.74 -21.58
N ALA A 318 20.68 -3.79 -22.14
CA ALA A 318 22.12 -3.90 -22.28
C ALA A 318 22.82 -4.07 -20.92
N SER A 319 24.04 -4.63 -20.95
CA SER A 319 24.90 -4.78 -19.78
C SER A 319 25.10 -3.45 -19.06
N LYS A 320 24.95 -3.43 -17.73
CA LYS A 320 25.11 -2.22 -16.89
C LYS A 320 24.20 -1.05 -17.27
N GLN A 321 23.02 -1.34 -17.83
CA GLN A 321 22.04 -0.33 -18.24
C GLN A 321 20.68 -0.59 -17.61
N ASN A 322 19.85 0.46 -17.60
CA ASN A 322 18.44 0.36 -17.26
C ASN A 322 17.61 0.38 -18.54
N GLY A 323 16.44 -0.23 -18.51
CA GLY A 323 15.46 -0.09 -19.56
C GLY A 323 14.04 -0.07 -18.99
N ILE A 324 13.24 0.83 -19.55
CA ILE A 324 11.83 0.96 -19.25
C ILE A 324 11.05 0.24 -20.35
N LEU A 325 10.07 -0.54 -19.92
CA LEU A 325 9.09 -1.21 -20.76
C LEU A 325 7.71 -0.71 -20.39
N THR A 326 6.96 -0.22 -21.38
CA THR A 326 5.55 0.12 -21.21
C THR A 326 4.70 -1.08 -21.62
N ILE A 327 3.80 -1.50 -20.74
CA ILE A 327 2.79 -2.52 -20.99
C ILE A 327 1.43 -1.84 -21.07
N GLY A 328 0.67 -2.17 -22.12
CA GLY A 328 -0.70 -1.73 -22.30
C GLY A 328 -1.69 -2.85 -21.99
N ALA A 329 -2.64 -2.62 -21.09
CA ALA A 329 -3.73 -3.54 -20.82
C ALA A 329 -4.97 -3.19 -21.65
N ARG A 330 -5.50 -4.20 -22.33
CA ARG A 330 -6.80 -4.16 -22.99
C ARG A 330 -7.81 -4.93 -22.16
N ARG A 331 -8.91 -4.28 -21.81
CA ARG A 331 -10.04 -4.90 -21.12
C ARG A 331 -11.10 -5.32 -22.11
N ASN A 332 -11.32 -6.63 -22.26
CA ASN A 332 -12.35 -7.20 -23.13
C ASN A 332 -13.52 -7.76 -22.30
N TRP A 333 -14.05 -6.97 -21.36
CA TRP A 333 -15.26 -7.28 -20.60
C TRP A 333 -15.98 -5.99 -20.21
N ASN A 334 -17.28 -6.12 -19.93
CA ASN A 334 -18.16 -4.99 -19.64
C ASN A 334 -18.81 -5.08 -18.25
N ASP A 335 -18.47 -6.09 -17.44
CA ASP A 335 -18.89 -6.11 -16.04
C ASP A 335 -17.96 -5.27 -15.17
N ASN A 336 -18.45 -4.84 -14.00
CA ASN A 336 -17.66 -4.04 -13.06
C ASN A 336 -16.70 -4.90 -12.20
N SER A 337 -16.52 -6.18 -12.54
CA SER A 337 -15.69 -7.09 -11.77
C SER A 337 -14.22 -6.96 -12.20
N PRO A 338 -13.27 -6.94 -11.26
CA PRO A 338 -11.87 -6.98 -11.61
C PRO A 338 -11.55 -8.28 -12.36
N ARG A 339 -10.49 -8.25 -13.16
CA ARG A 339 -9.84 -9.45 -13.68
C ARG A 339 -8.41 -9.43 -13.20
N THR A 340 -7.96 -10.52 -12.60
CA THR A 340 -6.53 -10.71 -12.33
C THR A 340 -6.03 -11.77 -13.31
N ASN A 341 -4.85 -11.62 -13.87
CA ASN A 341 -4.13 -12.70 -14.56
C ASN A 341 -2.81 -12.93 -13.81
N VAL A 342 -2.38 -14.19 -13.66
CA VAL A 342 -1.09 -14.52 -13.06
C VAL A 342 -0.07 -14.77 -14.16
N TYR A 343 1.01 -14.02 -14.10
CA TYR A 343 2.13 -14.15 -15.02
C TYR A 343 3.40 -14.65 -14.33
N ARG A 344 4.28 -15.23 -15.14
CA ARG A 344 5.68 -15.51 -14.75
C ARG A 344 6.59 -14.58 -15.53
N LEU A 345 7.14 -13.58 -14.85
CA LEU A 345 8.14 -12.66 -15.41
C LEU A 345 9.52 -13.30 -15.32
N LYS A 346 10.23 -13.38 -16.43
CA LYS A 346 11.61 -13.90 -16.52
C LYS A 346 12.51 -12.73 -16.91
N THR A 347 13.60 -12.52 -16.19
CA THR A 347 14.48 -11.37 -16.49
C THR A 347 15.52 -11.68 -17.57
N GLY A 348 15.64 -12.94 -17.98
CA GLY A 348 16.47 -13.43 -19.07
C GLY A 348 16.59 -14.95 -19.04
N ALA A 349 17.27 -15.54 -20.04
CA ALA A 349 17.34 -17.00 -20.22
C ALA A 349 17.95 -17.77 -19.04
N ASN A 350 18.84 -17.14 -18.26
CA ASN A 350 19.44 -17.68 -17.03
C ASN A 350 19.30 -16.69 -15.86
N GLY A 351 18.16 -15.98 -15.81
CA GLY A 351 17.90 -14.89 -14.86
C GLY A 351 17.04 -15.30 -13.67
N ALA A 352 16.66 -14.29 -12.89
CA ALA A 352 15.62 -14.43 -11.89
C ALA A 352 14.24 -14.53 -12.57
N SER A 353 13.31 -15.18 -11.89
CA SER A 353 11.92 -15.30 -12.32
C SER A 353 10.98 -14.99 -11.16
N PHE A 354 9.93 -14.23 -11.45
CA PHE A 354 9.00 -13.70 -10.46
C PHE A 354 7.57 -14.03 -10.86
N TRP A 355 6.74 -14.39 -9.87
CA TRP A 355 5.30 -14.35 -10.04
C TRP A 355 4.83 -12.90 -10.10
N LEU A 356 3.95 -12.59 -11.04
CA LEU A 356 3.39 -11.25 -11.21
C LEU A 356 1.88 -11.36 -11.43
N PRO A 357 1.08 -11.22 -10.36
CA PRO A 357 -0.35 -10.97 -10.50
C PRO A 357 -0.54 -9.60 -11.15
N VAL A 358 -1.34 -9.57 -12.20
CA VAL A 358 -1.70 -8.35 -12.92
C VAL A 358 -3.21 -8.19 -12.83
N THR A 359 -3.66 -7.12 -12.19
CA THR A 359 -5.09 -6.85 -12.05
C THR A 359 -5.48 -5.76 -13.01
N ALA A 360 -6.66 -5.85 -13.61
CA ALA A 360 -7.31 -4.68 -14.17
C ALA A 360 -8.71 -4.53 -13.59
N VAL A 361 -9.06 -3.29 -13.22
CA VAL A 361 -10.38 -2.96 -12.69
C VAL A 361 -11.09 -2.07 -13.72
N PRO A 362 -12.30 -2.45 -14.16
CA PRO A 362 -13.20 -1.56 -14.89
C PRO A 362 -13.84 -0.59 -13.89
N SER A 363 -13.04 0.28 -13.27
CA SER A 363 -13.59 1.36 -12.46
C SER A 363 -14.03 2.48 -13.40
N GLU A 364 -15.31 2.52 -13.76
CA GLU A 364 -15.93 3.74 -14.27
C GLU A 364 -15.93 4.79 -13.16
N ILE A 365 -14.79 5.44 -12.96
CA ILE A 365 -14.81 6.84 -12.58
C ILE A 365 -14.73 7.54 -13.93
N PRO A 366 -15.80 8.17 -14.41
CA PRO A 366 -15.70 9.01 -15.59
C PRO A 366 -14.56 10.01 -15.31
N LEU A 367 -13.41 9.83 -15.95
CA LEU A 367 -12.61 11.01 -16.22
C LEU A 367 -13.53 11.88 -17.07
N PRO A 368 -13.53 13.20 -16.84
CA PRO A 368 -14.25 14.07 -17.74
C PRO A 368 -13.81 13.73 -19.17
N PRO A 369 -14.72 13.73 -20.15
CA PRO A 369 -14.27 13.70 -21.54
C PRO A 369 -13.16 14.73 -21.65
N ALA A 370 -12.06 14.38 -22.30
CA ALA A 370 -10.99 15.31 -22.61
C ALA A 370 -11.57 16.39 -23.53
N GLY A 371 -12.33 17.32 -22.94
CA GLY A 371 -12.67 18.57 -23.54
C GLY A 371 -11.33 19.21 -23.86
N THR A 372 -11.20 19.72 -25.07
CA THR A 372 -10.08 20.56 -25.48
C THR A 372 -9.74 21.46 -24.29
N PRO A 373 -8.55 21.35 -23.67
CA PRO A 373 -8.20 22.19 -22.54
C PRO A 373 -8.44 23.64 -22.95
N GLY A 374 -9.42 24.30 -22.33
CA GLY A 374 -9.68 25.70 -22.62
C GLY A 374 -8.49 26.53 -22.18
N THR A 375 -7.86 26.13 -21.06
CA THR A 375 -6.69 26.73 -20.44
C THR A 375 -5.76 25.69 -19.80
N PRO A 376 -4.48 26.02 -19.53
CA PRO A 376 -3.58 25.16 -18.75
C PRO A 376 -4.10 24.79 -17.35
N ALA A 377 -4.93 25.65 -16.74
CA ALA A 377 -5.53 25.39 -15.43
C ALA A 377 -6.49 24.19 -15.45
N ASP A 378 -7.23 23.99 -16.55
CA ASP A 378 -8.20 22.89 -16.69
C ASP A 378 -7.54 21.51 -16.66
N THR A 379 -6.23 21.43 -16.94
CA THR A 379 -5.46 20.19 -16.89
C THR A 379 -5.13 19.75 -15.46
N VAL A 380 -5.15 20.67 -14.49
CA VAL A 380 -4.75 20.44 -13.10
C VAL A 380 -5.88 20.64 -12.08
N THR A 381 -7.01 21.24 -12.46
CA THR A 381 -8.20 21.38 -11.60
C THR A 381 -8.81 20.03 -11.23
N GLY A 382 -9.41 19.92 -10.06
CA GLY A 382 -10.17 18.76 -9.60
C GLY A 382 -9.49 17.93 -8.51
N LEU A 383 -9.99 16.72 -8.31
CA LEU A 383 -9.54 15.79 -7.28
C LEU A 383 -8.37 14.95 -7.78
N TRP A 384 -7.31 14.91 -6.99
CA TRP A 384 -6.12 14.10 -7.24
C TRP A 384 -5.82 13.20 -6.05
N VAL A 385 -5.49 11.95 -6.33
CA VAL A 385 -5.07 10.96 -5.33
C VAL A 385 -3.63 10.59 -5.61
N GLY A 386 -2.75 10.94 -4.68
CA GLY A 386 -1.33 10.63 -4.68
C GLY A 386 -1.02 9.38 -3.88
N GLU A 387 -0.26 8.47 -4.46
CA GLU A 387 0.34 7.33 -3.75
C GLU A 387 1.84 7.58 -3.63
N VAL A 388 2.29 7.79 -2.40
CA VAL A 388 3.68 8.03 -2.03
C VAL A 388 4.31 6.72 -1.58
N VAL A 389 5.54 6.47 -1.97
CA VAL A 389 6.37 5.40 -1.42
C VAL A 389 7.62 6.00 -0.80
N PHE A 390 7.63 6.12 0.53
CA PHE A 390 8.81 6.54 1.27
C PHE A 390 9.80 5.39 1.36
N ASP A 391 11.01 5.58 0.86
CA ASP A 391 12.08 4.58 0.85
C ASP A 391 13.36 5.09 1.52
N SER A 392 13.33 6.31 2.06
CA SER A 392 14.45 6.96 2.73
C SER A 392 13.97 7.73 3.96
N VAL A 393 14.76 7.69 5.05
CA VAL A 393 14.40 8.32 6.33
C VAL A 393 15.65 8.81 7.08
N THR A 394 15.50 9.84 7.92
CA THR A 394 16.52 10.22 8.91
C THR A 394 16.56 9.23 10.08
N SER A 395 17.69 9.15 10.77
CA SER A 395 17.81 8.29 11.95
C SER A 395 17.08 8.88 13.16
N ILE A 396 16.43 8.02 13.95
CA ILE A 396 15.86 8.41 15.26
C ILE A 396 16.92 8.40 16.38
N VAL A 397 18.01 7.66 16.19
CA VAL A 397 19.06 7.46 17.21
C VAL A 397 20.28 8.37 17.02
N GLU A 398 20.44 8.92 15.81
CA GLU A 398 21.51 9.86 15.48
C GLU A 398 20.87 11.24 15.26
N ASP A 399 20.97 12.12 16.25
CA ASP A 399 20.43 13.49 16.17
C ASP A 399 21.06 14.24 14.98
N GLY A 400 20.21 14.81 14.13
CA GLY A 400 20.62 15.53 12.93
C GLY A 400 21.16 14.66 11.79
N ALA A 401 20.98 13.33 11.85
CA ALA A 401 21.41 12.45 10.77
C ALA A 401 20.78 12.81 9.41
N PRO A 402 21.55 12.69 8.31
CA PRO A 402 21.00 12.91 6.98
C PRO A 402 19.96 11.85 6.61
N VAL A 403 19.10 12.19 5.64
CA VAL A 403 18.18 11.21 5.04
C VAL A 403 19.02 10.12 4.37
N ARG A 404 18.74 8.86 4.69
CA ARG A 404 19.41 7.69 4.12
C ARG A 404 18.37 6.66 3.67
N PRO A 405 18.71 5.76 2.72
CA PRO A 405 17.81 4.68 2.34
C PRO A 405 17.34 3.86 3.56
N ALA A 406 16.05 3.58 3.62
CA ALA A 406 15.41 2.77 4.65
C ALA A 406 15.45 1.28 4.26
N SER A 407 15.40 0.39 5.25
CA SER A 407 15.36 -1.07 5.01
C SER A 407 14.03 -1.54 4.41
N GLY A 408 12.94 -0.81 4.68
CA GLY A 408 11.62 -1.07 4.14
C GLY A 408 11.02 0.18 3.50
N LYS A 409 10.03 -0.03 2.64
CA LYS A 409 9.26 1.03 2.00
C LYS A 409 7.96 1.27 2.76
N ALA A 410 7.62 2.52 3.03
CA ALA A 410 6.38 2.91 3.69
C ALA A 410 5.43 3.60 2.69
N PRO A 411 4.35 2.93 2.25
CA PRO A 411 3.37 3.54 1.38
C PRO A 411 2.50 4.54 2.16
N MET A 412 2.12 5.64 1.51
CA MET A 412 1.24 6.65 2.06
C MET A 412 0.39 7.30 0.97
N ARG A 413 -0.93 7.34 1.18
CA ARG A 413 -1.84 8.09 0.32
C ARG A 413 -1.94 9.55 0.73
N ILE A 414 -1.95 10.45 -0.24
CA ILE A 414 -2.22 11.89 -0.12
C ILE A 414 -3.40 12.24 -1.03
N ILE A 415 -4.41 12.94 -0.51
CA ILE A 415 -5.56 13.37 -1.31
C ILE A 415 -5.53 14.89 -1.40
N VAL A 416 -5.52 15.44 -2.62
CA VAL A 416 -5.55 16.89 -2.84
C VAL A 416 -6.66 17.26 -3.80
N HIS A 417 -7.21 18.45 -3.63
CA HIS A 417 -8.15 19.06 -4.57
C HIS A 417 -7.59 20.41 -5.00
N SER A 418 -7.56 20.66 -6.30
CA SER A 418 -7.21 21.97 -6.89
C SER A 418 -8.46 22.58 -7.49
N ASP A 419 -8.85 23.79 -7.08
CA ASP A 419 -10.02 24.44 -7.70
C ASP A 419 -9.68 25.08 -9.06
N GLY A 420 -10.67 25.69 -9.71
CA GLY A 420 -10.51 26.40 -10.99
C GLY A 420 -9.62 27.65 -10.90
N SER A 421 -9.32 28.13 -9.69
CA SER A 421 -8.39 29.25 -9.45
C SER A 421 -6.94 28.79 -9.22
N GLY A 422 -6.71 27.47 -9.10
CA GLY A 422 -5.42 26.88 -8.74
C GLY A 422 -5.16 26.83 -7.23
N THR A 423 -6.16 27.11 -6.40
CA THR A 423 -6.03 26.96 -4.94
C THR A 423 -6.11 25.48 -4.59
N VAL A 424 -5.11 24.98 -3.86
CA VAL A 424 -4.99 23.57 -3.51
C VAL A 424 -5.34 23.33 -2.04
N ARG A 425 -6.11 22.27 -1.78
CA ARG A 425 -6.49 21.82 -0.44
C ARG A 425 -6.11 20.36 -0.23
N LEU A 426 -5.53 20.06 0.92
CA LEU A 426 -5.31 18.71 1.43
C LEU A 426 -6.59 18.18 2.06
N LEU A 427 -6.93 16.93 1.75
CA LEU A 427 -8.11 16.22 2.23
C LEU A 427 -7.69 14.96 2.98
N SER A 428 -8.36 14.58 4.07
CA SER A 428 -8.24 13.23 4.66
C SER A 428 -9.25 12.26 4.08
N GLN A 429 -10.37 12.77 3.58
CA GLN A 429 -11.46 11.99 2.99
C GLN A 429 -12.28 12.84 2.01
N VAL A 430 -12.87 12.18 1.02
CA VAL A 430 -13.85 12.77 0.09
C VAL A 430 -14.78 11.67 -0.41
N THR A 431 -16.07 11.99 -0.56
CA THR A 431 -17.05 11.10 -1.18
C THR A 431 -17.47 11.65 -2.53
N ILE A 432 -17.21 10.89 -3.58
CA ILE A 432 -17.64 11.20 -4.95
C ILE A 432 -19.11 10.76 -5.06
N MET A 433 -19.95 11.72 -5.43
CA MET A 433 -21.40 11.56 -5.57
C MET A 433 -21.86 12.30 -6.84
N GLN A 434 -23.16 12.32 -7.10
CA GLN A 434 -23.74 13.09 -8.21
C GLN A 434 -24.98 13.86 -7.76
N THR A 435 -25.37 14.87 -8.53
CA THR A 435 -26.60 15.63 -8.29
C THR A 435 -27.84 14.74 -8.36
N LYS A 436 -28.82 15.01 -7.49
CA LYS A 436 -30.15 14.38 -7.56
C LYS A 436 -30.98 15.10 -8.60
N THR A 437 -31.42 14.40 -9.64
CA THR A 437 -32.41 14.90 -10.58
C THR A 437 -33.66 14.01 -10.54
N ALA A 438 -34.84 14.65 -10.55
CA ALA A 438 -36.11 13.96 -10.76
C ALA A 438 -36.46 13.86 -12.26
N ASP A 439 -35.75 14.62 -13.09
CA ASP A 439 -35.93 14.67 -14.54
C ASP A 439 -34.84 13.83 -15.21
N ALA A 440 -35.25 12.82 -15.98
CA ALA A 440 -34.35 11.93 -16.69
C ALA A 440 -33.64 12.61 -17.88
N GLU A 441 -34.11 13.78 -18.31
CA GLU A 441 -33.48 14.56 -19.40
C GLU A 441 -32.32 15.43 -18.91
N ILE A 442 -32.21 15.69 -17.60
CA ILE A 442 -31.09 16.44 -17.01
C ILE A 442 -29.97 15.46 -16.66
N ALA A 443 -28.80 15.63 -17.27
CA ALA A 443 -27.62 14.83 -16.94
C ALA A 443 -27.18 15.10 -15.49
N ALA A 444 -26.94 14.02 -14.74
CA ALA A 444 -26.41 14.13 -13.38
C ALA A 444 -24.95 14.63 -13.43
N GLU A 445 -24.62 15.59 -12.57
CA GLU A 445 -23.28 16.16 -12.48
C GLU A 445 -22.54 15.57 -11.28
N SER A 446 -21.25 15.27 -11.45
CA SER A 446 -20.41 14.77 -10.37
C SER A 446 -20.17 15.86 -9.32
N VAL A 447 -20.17 15.47 -8.03
CA VAL A 447 -19.89 16.34 -6.90
C VAL A 447 -18.90 15.67 -5.93
N LEU A 448 -18.09 16.48 -5.26
CA LEU A 448 -17.11 16.03 -4.26
C LEU A 448 -17.57 16.46 -2.87
N VAL A 449 -18.01 15.50 -2.05
CA VAL A 449 -18.56 15.79 -0.72
C VAL A 449 -17.52 15.52 0.36
N VAL A 450 -17.12 16.57 1.07
CA VAL A 450 -16.23 16.50 2.24
C VAL A 450 -17.01 16.64 3.54
N ASP A 451 -18.12 17.39 3.53
CA ASP A 451 -19.04 17.48 4.66
C ASP A 451 -20.06 16.32 4.62
N GLN A 452 -19.88 15.36 5.54
CA GLN A 452 -20.76 14.20 5.62
C GLN A 452 -22.23 14.54 5.86
N THR A 453 -22.53 15.71 6.44
CA THR A 453 -23.91 16.16 6.63
C THR A 453 -24.62 16.49 5.32
N LYS A 454 -23.87 16.71 4.24
CA LYS A 454 -24.42 16.99 2.91
C LYS A 454 -24.70 15.76 2.05
N ILE A 455 -24.23 14.58 2.46
CA ILE A 455 -24.46 13.31 1.73
C ILE A 455 -25.95 13.08 1.38
N PRO A 456 -26.94 13.34 2.26
CA PRO A 456 -28.35 13.15 1.94
C PRO A 456 -28.88 14.00 0.77
N PHE A 457 -28.18 15.07 0.38
CA PHE A 457 -28.59 15.94 -0.73
C PHE A 457 -28.15 15.40 -2.11
N PHE A 458 -27.30 14.37 -2.14
CA PHE A 458 -26.72 13.82 -3.37
C PHE A 458 -27.05 12.34 -3.56
N GLU A 459 -26.91 11.86 -4.79
CA GLU A 459 -27.07 10.45 -5.14
C GLU A 459 -25.70 9.78 -5.32
N GLY A 460 -25.62 8.47 -5.11
CA GLY A 460 -24.41 7.72 -5.36
C GLY A 460 -24.07 7.60 -6.85
N VAL A 461 -22.77 7.47 -7.15
CA VAL A 461 -22.25 7.26 -8.52
C VAL A 461 -22.14 5.77 -8.89
N LYS A 462 -22.21 4.85 -7.91
CA LYS A 462 -22.05 3.41 -8.12
C LYS A 462 -23.30 2.66 -7.68
N GLU A 463 -23.75 1.68 -8.47
CA GLU A 463 -24.86 0.82 -8.07
C GLU A 463 -24.37 -0.40 -7.25
N ARG A 464 -25.04 -0.68 -6.14
CA ARG A 464 -24.84 -1.86 -5.28
C ARG A 464 -26.21 -2.31 -4.75
N ASP A 465 -26.58 -3.55 -5.01
CA ASP A 465 -27.86 -4.14 -4.59
C ASP A 465 -29.10 -3.32 -5.01
N GLY A 466 -29.10 -2.80 -6.24
CA GLY A 466 -30.19 -1.95 -6.76
C GLY A 466 -30.27 -0.56 -6.13
N LYS A 467 -29.27 -0.16 -5.33
CA LYS A 467 -29.17 1.15 -4.70
C LYS A 467 -27.89 1.87 -5.12
N ARG A 468 -28.00 3.15 -5.45
CA ARG A 468 -26.85 4.00 -5.73
C ARG A 468 -26.13 4.41 -4.44
N VAL A 469 -24.82 4.20 -4.40
CA VAL A 469 -23.91 4.52 -3.30
C VAL A 469 -22.76 5.42 -3.77
N GLY A 470 -22.32 6.34 -2.91
CA GLY A 470 -21.17 7.20 -3.20
C GLY A 470 -19.85 6.43 -3.11
N LEU A 471 -18.83 6.86 -3.85
CA LEU A 471 -17.49 6.29 -3.76
C LEU A 471 -16.66 7.12 -2.79
N ARG A 472 -16.27 6.55 -1.65
CA ARG A 472 -15.43 7.24 -0.68
C ARG A 472 -13.96 6.93 -0.88
N VAL A 473 -13.15 7.98 -0.93
CA VAL A 473 -11.69 7.93 -0.93
C VAL A 473 -11.21 8.49 0.41
N GLU A 474 -10.36 7.73 1.11
CA GLU A 474 -9.82 8.11 2.42
C GLU A 474 -8.29 7.90 2.46
N ALA A 475 -7.62 8.75 3.24
CA ALA A 475 -6.21 8.64 3.58
C ALA A 475 -6.09 8.32 5.08
N VAL A 476 -5.51 7.16 5.40
CA VAL A 476 -5.38 6.68 6.79
C VAL A 476 -4.13 7.23 7.48
N ALA A 477 -3.15 7.68 6.69
CA ALA A 477 -1.82 8.04 7.18
C ALA A 477 -1.78 9.36 7.97
N TYR A 478 -2.81 10.21 7.89
CA TYR A 478 -2.89 11.49 8.61
C TYR A 478 -4.34 11.84 8.96
N ASP A 479 -4.50 12.73 9.93
CA ASP A 479 -5.81 13.26 10.36
C ASP A 479 -5.79 14.79 10.24
N MET A 480 -6.96 15.39 10.10
CA MET A 480 -7.09 16.84 9.95
C MET A 480 -6.90 17.57 11.29
N PRO A 481 -6.35 18.80 11.28
CA PRO A 481 -6.14 19.56 12.51
C PRO A 481 -7.46 19.86 13.23
N ARG A 482 -7.38 20.04 14.54
CA ARG A 482 -8.54 20.53 15.31
C ARG A 482 -8.86 21.96 14.88
N LYS A 483 -10.14 22.27 14.73
CA LYS A 483 -10.62 23.64 14.58
C LYS A 483 -10.33 24.44 15.84
N LEU A 484 -9.52 25.48 15.72
CA LEU A 484 -9.15 26.38 16.82
C LEU A 484 -9.86 27.74 16.73
N ASP A 485 -10.88 27.86 15.89
CA ASP A 485 -11.68 29.07 15.75
C ASP A 485 -12.71 29.25 16.89
N GLY A 486 -13.20 30.48 17.04
CA GLY A 486 -14.11 30.82 18.13
C GLY A 486 -15.54 30.29 17.98
N GLU A 487 -15.93 29.84 16.78
CA GLU A 487 -17.22 29.18 16.55
C GLU A 487 -17.16 27.74 17.06
N SER A 488 -16.16 26.99 16.60
CA SER A 488 -15.94 25.58 16.94
C SER A 488 -15.60 25.37 18.41
N GLN A 489 -14.89 26.30 19.03
CA GLN A 489 -14.43 26.21 20.42
C GLN A 489 -15.15 27.18 21.36
N GLY A 490 -16.34 27.64 20.97
CA GLY A 490 -17.07 28.69 21.68
C GLY A 490 -17.38 28.40 23.16
N ASN A 491 -17.41 27.12 23.57
CA ASN A 491 -17.65 26.72 24.97
C ASN A 491 -16.39 26.80 25.86
N LEU A 492 -15.19 26.95 25.27
CA LEU A 492 -13.95 27.08 26.06
C LEU A 492 -13.92 28.36 26.90
N ILE A 493 -14.66 29.39 26.52
CA ILE A 493 -14.80 30.60 27.35
C ILE A 493 -15.55 30.33 28.67
N GLU A 494 -16.18 29.17 28.85
CA GLU A 494 -16.76 28.78 30.14
C GLU A 494 -15.74 28.04 31.03
N ASP A 495 -14.59 27.65 30.49
CA ASP A 495 -13.54 26.98 31.26
C ASP A 495 -12.85 27.99 32.19
N PRO A 496 -12.85 27.77 33.52
CA PRO A 496 -12.23 28.68 34.48
C PRO A 496 -10.76 28.99 34.19
N LYS A 497 -10.01 28.02 33.64
CA LYS A 497 -8.59 28.22 33.32
C LYS A 497 -8.39 29.01 32.03
N PHE A 498 -9.34 28.96 31.09
CA PHE A 498 -9.28 29.75 29.87
C PHE A 498 -9.81 31.18 30.09
N LEU A 499 -10.81 31.33 30.97
CA LEU A 499 -11.41 32.61 31.36
C LEU A 499 -10.37 33.63 31.82
N THR A 500 -9.38 33.21 32.60
CA THR A 500 -8.30 34.07 33.12
C THR A 500 -7.39 34.62 32.02
N LEU A 501 -7.41 34.03 30.82
CA LEU A 501 -6.67 34.50 29.65
C LEU A 501 -7.48 35.50 28.80
N THR A 502 -8.76 35.69 29.11
CA THR A 502 -9.66 36.62 28.41
C THR A 502 -9.70 37.98 29.10
N THR A 503 -10.21 39.00 28.40
CA THR A 503 -10.40 40.36 28.96
C THR A 503 -11.82 40.58 29.50
N LEU A 504 -12.53 39.52 29.87
CA LEU A 504 -13.89 39.61 30.43
C LEU A 504 -13.87 40.19 31.84
N SER A 505 -14.94 40.86 32.27
CA SER A 505 -15.04 41.41 33.63
C SER A 505 -15.11 40.28 34.68
N SER A 506 -14.63 40.53 35.90
CA SER A 506 -14.64 39.54 36.98
C SER A 506 -16.04 39.01 37.31
N ALA A 507 -17.07 39.87 37.26
CA ALA A 507 -18.46 39.47 37.44
C ALA A 507 -18.95 38.51 36.34
N LEU A 508 -18.56 38.76 35.09
CA LEU A 508 -18.91 37.89 33.97
C LEU A 508 -18.10 36.58 34.00
N GLN A 509 -16.82 36.63 34.39
CA GLN A 509 -16.00 35.43 34.60
C GLN A 509 -16.63 34.52 35.68
N ALA A 510 -17.05 35.09 36.82
CA ALA A 510 -17.71 34.35 37.89
C ALA A 510 -19.05 33.74 37.44
N ALA A 511 -19.82 34.45 36.62
CA ALA A 511 -21.06 33.93 36.05
C ALA A 511 -20.82 32.77 35.07
N LEU A 512 -19.79 32.87 34.22
CA LEU A 512 -19.44 31.84 33.22
C LEU A 512 -18.81 30.59 33.85
N SER A 513 -18.06 30.72 34.95
CA SER A 513 -17.46 29.59 35.67
C SER A 513 -18.48 28.72 36.39
N GLU A 514 -19.69 29.23 36.63
CA GLU A 514 -20.77 28.48 37.29
C GLU A 514 -21.43 27.52 36.30
N ALA A 515 -21.72 26.29 36.76
CA ALA A 515 -22.39 25.29 35.95
C ALA A 515 -23.75 25.83 35.46
N PRO A 516 -24.15 25.61 34.19
CA PRO A 516 -25.38 26.20 33.65
C PRO A 516 -26.64 25.95 34.49
N ILE A 517 -26.73 24.77 35.12
CA ILE A 517 -27.83 24.36 35.99
C ILE A 517 -27.88 25.12 37.34
N ASN A 518 -26.76 25.73 37.75
CA ASN A 518 -26.63 26.45 39.02
C ASN A 518 -26.66 27.98 38.85
N ARG A 519 -26.72 28.48 37.60
CA ARG A 519 -26.73 29.92 37.33
C ARG A 519 -28.03 30.56 37.81
N THR A 520 -27.92 31.61 38.61
CA THR A 520 -29.05 32.46 39.01
C THR A 520 -29.62 33.22 37.81
N ALA A 521 -30.87 33.69 37.93
CA ALA A 521 -31.48 34.54 36.91
C ALA A 521 -30.65 35.80 36.61
N ALA A 522 -30.00 36.40 37.62
CA ALA A 522 -29.13 37.55 37.44
C ALA A 522 -27.87 37.22 36.64
N GLN A 523 -27.24 36.06 36.90
CA GLN A 523 -26.09 35.58 36.11
C GLN A 523 -26.48 35.30 34.66
N ASN A 524 -27.63 34.66 34.42
CA ASN A 524 -28.14 34.42 33.08
C ASN A 524 -28.43 35.74 32.33
N SER A 525 -29.03 36.72 32.98
CA SER A 525 -29.26 38.07 32.41
C SER A 525 -27.96 38.83 32.13
N LEU A 526 -26.93 38.68 32.98
CA LEU A 526 -25.61 39.27 32.76
C LEU A 526 -24.90 38.64 31.55
N ILE A 527 -24.95 37.31 31.42
CA ILE A 527 -24.38 36.60 30.27
C ILE A 527 -25.09 37.02 28.98
N ALA A 528 -26.42 37.05 28.99
CA ALA A 528 -27.22 37.45 27.83
C ALA A 528 -26.94 38.90 27.39
N SER A 529 -26.85 39.82 28.34
CA SER A 529 -26.54 41.23 28.06
C SER A 529 -25.07 41.48 27.68
N SER A 530 -24.16 40.54 27.97
CA SER A 530 -22.73 40.61 27.65
C SER A 530 -22.35 39.89 26.34
N SER A 531 -23.30 39.62 25.46
CA SER A 531 -23.10 38.87 24.22
C SER A 531 -21.98 39.43 23.32
N SER A 532 -21.83 40.76 23.25
CA SER A 532 -20.76 41.42 22.49
C SER A 532 -19.36 41.19 23.09
N ALA A 533 -19.23 41.24 24.42
CA ALA A 533 -17.98 40.94 25.12
C ALA A 533 -17.60 39.46 24.96
N ILE A 534 -18.59 38.57 25.02
CA ILE A 534 -18.42 37.14 24.75
C ILE A 534 -17.97 36.91 23.31
N ALA A 535 -18.57 37.58 22.33
CA ALA A 535 -18.15 37.51 20.93
C ALA A 535 -16.70 38.01 20.73
N ALA A 536 -16.33 39.10 21.38
CA ALA A 536 -14.96 39.61 21.36
C ALA A 536 -13.94 38.65 22.01
N ALA A 537 -14.33 37.95 23.08
CA ALA A 537 -13.50 36.91 23.68
C ALA A 537 -13.34 35.70 22.73
N LYS A 538 -14.40 35.28 22.04
CA LYS A 538 -14.33 34.20 21.03
C LYS A 538 -13.34 34.53 19.91
N GLN A 539 -13.25 35.78 19.47
CA GLN A 539 -12.26 36.22 18.47
C GLN A 539 -10.80 36.06 18.93
N LYS A 540 -10.53 35.98 20.25
CA LYS A 540 -9.19 35.74 20.80
C LYS A 540 -8.83 34.25 20.90
N ILE A 541 -9.77 33.34 20.70
CA ILE A 541 -9.53 31.90 20.79
C ILE A 541 -8.40 31.44 19.85
N PRO A 542 -8.37 31.79 18.55
CA PRO A 542 -7.32 31.33 17.64
C PRO A 542 -5.89 31.65 18.11
N THR A 543 -5.70 32.78 18.81
CA THR A 543 -4.39 33.25 19.25
C THR A 543 -4.00 32.72 20.63
N LEU A 544 -4.96 32.57 21.55
CA LEU A 544 -4.69 32.11 22.92
C LEU A 544 -4.72 30.59 23.07
N LEU A 545 -5.61 29.92 22.34
CA LEU A 545 -5.87 28.49 22.48
C LEU A 545 -4.62 27.61 22.25
N PRO A 546 -3.79 27.81 21.22
CA PRO A 546 -2.60 26.98 21.01
C PRO A 546 -1.67 26.95 22.24
N ASN A 547 -1.38 28.12 22.82
CA ASN A 547 -0.52 28.26 24.01
C ASN A 547 -1.19 27.68 25.26
N TYR A 548 -2.50 27.85 25.38
CA TYR A 548 -3.28 27.25 26.46
C TYR A 548 -3.23 25.71 26.41
N LEU A 549 -3.37 25.09 25.23
CA LEU A 549 -3.25 23.63 25.09
C LEU A 549 -1.83 23.14 25.37
N LEU A 550 -0.80 23.87 24.94
CA LEU A 550 0.60 23.55 25.22
C LEU A 550 0.95 23.62 26.70
N SER A 551 0.41 24.59 27.43
CA SER A 551 0.67 24.76 28.88
C SER A 551 -0.25 23.93 29.79
N SER A 552 -1.39 23.45 29.28
CA SER A 552 -2.33 22.66 30.05
C SER A 552 -1.74 21.32 30.49
N VAL A 553 -1.93 20.96 31.77
CA VAL A 553 -1.48 19.67 32.35
C VAL A 553 -2.45 18.53 32.05
N GLY A 554 -3.73 18.84 31.85
CA GLY A 554 -4.77 17.88 31.48
C GLY A 554 -5.71 18.45 30.42
N ARG A 555 -6.50 17.57 29.79
CA ARG A 555 -7.43 17.98 28.73
C ARG A 555 -8.45 18.99 29.29
N PRO A 556 -8.60 20.18 28.68
CA PRO A 556 -9.64 21.12 29.06
C PRO A 556 -11.02 20.46 28.87
N PRO A 557 -11.90 20.44 29.90
CA PRO A 557 -13.18 19.74 29.84
C PRO A 557 -14.13 20.26 28.75
N LYS A 558 -14.01 21.53 28.37
CA LYS A 558 -14.84 22.18 27.35
C LYS A 558 -14.21 22.20 25.95
N LEU A 559 -13.07 21.52 25.75
CA LEU A 559 -12.39 21.42 24.46
C LEU A 559 -13.18 20.52 23.49
N ALA A 560 -13.72 21.11 22.43
CA ALA A 560 -14.56 20.43 21.46
C ALA A 560 -13.75 19.59 20.47
N GLU A 561 -14.24 18.41 20.11
CA GLU A 561 -13.70 17.50 19.09
C GLU A 561 -14.19 17.85 17.69
N ALA A 562 -14.04 19.13 17.31
CA ALA A 562 -14.28 19.62 15.97
C ALA A 562 -12.96 19.69 15.20
N TYR A 563 -12.91 19.06 14.03
CA TYR A 563 -11.73 18.98 13.17
C TYR A 563 -12.02 19.60 11.80
N ASP A 564 -10.99 20.13 11.16
CA ASP A 564 -11.11 20.62 9.80
C ASP A 564 -11.46 19.47 8.85
N LEU A 565 -12.17 19.79 7.76
CA LEU A 565 -12.45 18.83 6.69
C LEU A 565 -11.39 18.88 5.59
N THR A 566 -10.74 20.04 5.47
CA THR A 566 -9.70 20.34 4.46
C THR A 566 -8.67 21.27 5.08
N THR A 567 -7.42 21.20 4.64
CA THR A 567 -6.37 22.16 5.02
C THR A 567 -5.79 22.81 3.76
N PRO A 568 -5.66 24.15 3.68
CA PRO A 568 -5.05 24.79 2.51
C PRO A 568 -3.58 24.40 2.36
N MET A 569 -3.15 24.26 1.12
CA MET A 569 -1.76 24.02 0.74
C MET A 569 -1.21 25.22 -0.01
N THR A 570 0.11 25.43 0.05
CA THR A 570 0.81 26.47 -0.71
C THR A 570 1.48 25.87 -1.95
N GLY A 571 1.48 26.61 -3.04
CA GLY A 571 2.00 26.14 -4.33
C GLY A 571 0.89 25.61 -5.25
N ALA A 572 1.27 24.82 -6.24
CA ALA A 572 0.36 24.37 -7.31
C ALA A 572 0.59 22.90 -7.68
N VAL A 573 -0.46 22.29 -8.24
CA VAL A 573 -0.39 20.98 -8.90
C VAL A 573 -0.01 21.19 -10.37
N GLY A 574 0.90 20.37 -10.90
CA GLY A 574 1.29 20.40 -12.32
C GLY A 574 2.78 20.18 -12.55
N ALA A 575 3.17 19.98 -13.81
CA ALA A 575 4.55 19.69 -14.21
C ALA A 575 5.54 20.75 -13.69
N GLY A 576 6.61 20.29 -13.04
CA GLY A 576 7.65 21.15 -12.45
C GLY A 576 7.21 21.99 -11.24
N GLN A 577 5.95 21.88 -10.80
CA GLN A 577 5.43 22.64 -9.67
C GLN A 577 5.79 21.99 -8.32
N THR A 578 5.64 22.76 -7.25
CA THR A 578 5.80 22.27 -5.88
C THR A 578 4.56 22.60 -5.07
N LEU A 579 4.11 21.64 -4.25
CA LEU A 579 2.98 21.75 -3.36
C LEU A 579 3.42 21.48 -1.92
N THR A 580 3.04 22.33 -0.96
CA THR A 580 3.40 22.18 0.46
C THR A 580 2.17 22.27 1.36
N GLY A 581 1.99 21.29 2.24
CA GLY A 581 0.90 21.23 3.22
C GLY A 581 1.43 21.09 4.64
N ASN A 582 0.72 21.68 5.61
CA ASN A 582 1.09 21.64 7.02
C ASN A 582 -0.06 21.09 7.85
N LEU A 583 0.21 20.08 8.69
CA LEU A 583 -0.73 19.58 9.68
C LEU A 583 -0.15 19.76 11.07
N THR A 584 -0.97 20.25 12.01
CA THR A 584 -0.59 20.36 13.42
C THR A 584 -1.56 19.55 14.27
N LEU A 585 -1.05 18.51 14.90
CA LEU A 585 -1.76 17.76 15.92
C LEU A 585 -1.48 18.39 17.27
N ASP A 586 -2.51 18.96 17.88
CA ASP A 586 -2.42 19.52 19.22
C ASP A 586 -2.12 18.43 20.28
N PRO A 587 -1.62 18.79 21.47
CA PRO A 587 -1.35 17.84 22.55
C PRO A 587 -2.53 16.94 22.96
N PHE A 588 -3.77 17.37 22.69
CA PHE A 588 -4.99 16.64 23.01
C PHE A 588 -5.70 16.08 21.77
N HIS A 589 -5.02 16.09 20.62
CA HIS A 589 -5.56 15.54 19.38
C HIS A 589 -5.93 14.06 19.54
N ARG A 590 -7.04 13.62 18.90
CA ARG A 590 -7.56 12.26 19.06
C ARG A 590 -6.59 11.19 18.54
N SER A 591 -5.85 11.51 17.49
CA SER A 591 -4.86 10.66 16.83
C SER A 591 -3.43 10.89 17.32
N ASN A 592 -3.23 11.63 18.42
CA ASN A 592 -1.90 11.84 18.97
C ASN A 592 -1.36 10.52 19.57
N PRO A 593 -0.24 9.96 19.07
CA PRO A 593 0.23 8.62 19.48
C PRO A 593 0.71 8.57 20.93
N PHE A 594 1.06 9.72 21.52
CA PHE A 594 1.50 9.79 22.92
C PHE A 594 0.36 10.02 23.91
N ARG A 595 -0.89 10.07 23.41
CA ARG A 595 -2.06 10.31 24.24
C ARG A 595 -2.82 9.01 24.48
N HIS A 596 -3.04 8.70 25.76
CA HIS A 596 -3.98 7.67 26.20
C HIS A 596 -5.18 8.33 26.87
N ALA A 597 -6.34 8.28 26.20
CA ALA A 597 -7.54 9.04 26.60
C ALA A 597 -8.02 8.77 28.03
N TYR A 598 -7.76 7.57 28.57
CA TYR A 598 -8.25 7.12 29.87
C TYR A 598 -7.18 7.03 30.96
N HIS A 599 -5.91 7.32 30.62
CA HIS A 599 -4.83 7.31 31.60
C HIS A 599 -4.56 8.73 32.09
N ARG A 600 -4.68 8.95 33.40
CA ARG A 600 -4.56 10.28 34.03
C ARG A 600 -3.25 10.99 33.68
N ASP A 601 -2.15 10.24 33.66
CA ASP A 601 -0.81 10.81 33.45
C ASP A 601 -0.39 10.88 31.98
N LEU A 602 -1.17 10.29 31.07
CA LEU A 602 -0.92 10.28 29.62
C LEU A 602 -2.09 10.87 28.85
N ALA A 603 -2.91 11.70 29.51
CA ALA A 603 -4.05 12.38 28.90
C ALA A 603 -3.65 13.44 27.85
N LYS A 604 -2.34 13.73 27.73
CA LYS A 604 -1.72 14.73 26.87
C LYS A 604 -0.50 14.12 26.15
N GLY A 605 -0.39 14.34 24.85
CA GLY A 605 0.79 14.03 24.06
C GLY A 605 1.65 15.26 23.76
N GLN A 606 2.71 15.07 22.97
CA GLN A 606 3.49 16.19 22.41
C GLN A 606 2.73 16.87 21.27
N GLN A 607 2.96 18.16 21.03
CA GLN A 607 2.48 18.77 19.79
C GLN A 607 3.27 18.20 18.61
N VAL A 608 2.58 17.63 17.63
CA VAL A 608 3.22 17.05 16.44
C VAL A 608 2.90 17.94 15.24
N LYS A 609 3.94 18.37 14.51
CA LYS A 609 3.75 19.08 13.24
C LYS A 609 4.27 18.21 12.11
N ARG A 610 3.50 18.14 11.02
CA ARG A 610 3.83 17.39 9.81
C ARG A 610 3.81 18.35 8.63
N THR A 611 4.90 18.40 7.89
CA THR A 611 5.02 19.20 6.66
C THR A 611 5.19 18.26 5.49
N PHE A 612 4.24 18.27 4.57
CA PHE A 612 4.31 17.52 3.31
C PHE A 612 4.80 18.45 2.23
N LYS A 613 5.78 18.02 1.45
CA LYS A 613 6.25 18.72 0.27
C LYS A 613 6.27 17.75 -0.90
N VAL A 614 5.47 18.02 -1.92
CA VAL A 614 5.48 17.30 -3.19
C VAL A 614 6.11 18.19 -4.25
N THR A 615 7.11 17.69 -4.95
CA THR A 615 7.74 18.36 -6.10
C THR A 615 7.49 17.50 -7.33
N PHE A 616 6.70 18.00 -8.28
CA PHE A 616 6.37 17.29 -9.50
C PHE A 616 7.50 17.39 -10.52
N ASP A 617 7.76 16.30 -11.23
CA ASP A 617 8.75 16.25 -12.30
C ASP A 617 8.34 17.20 -13.43
N ALA A 618 9.31 17.78 -14.13
CA ALA A 618 9.05 18.68 -15.26
C ALA A 618 8.50 17.94 -16.48
N ASP A 619 8.90 16.67 -16.64
CA ASP A 619 8.39 15.76 -17.66
C ASP A 619 7.26 14.90 -17.07
N GLN A 620 6.13 14.84 -17.76
CA GLN A 620 4.91 14.14 -17.33
C GLN A 620 4.34 13.38 -18.53
N PRO A 621 4.78 12.13 -18.75
CA PRO A 621 4.54 11.42 -20.00
C PRO A 621 3.07 10.96 -20.18
N ILE A 622 2.30 10.89 -19.08
CA ILE A 622 0.93 10.36 -19.07
C ILE A 622 -0.04 11.45 -18.65
N THR A 623 -1.04 11.74 -19.49
CA THR A 623 -2.09 12.71 -19.18
C THR A 623 -2.95 12.23 -18.02
N GLY A 624 -3.32 13.12 -17.09
CA GLY A 624 -4.11 12.75 -15.91
C GLY A 624 -3.31 12.07 -14.80
N ARG A 625 -2.00 11.87 -15.00
CA ARG A 625 -1.06 11.43 -13.98
C ARG A 625 0.04 12.47 -13.76
N LEU A 626 0.52 12.59 -12.53
CA LEU A 626 1.62 13.48 -12.16
C LEU A 626 2.61 12.75 -11.25
N ARG A 627 3.83 12.59 -11.72
CA ARG A 627 4.94 11.97 -10.98
C ARG A 627 5.83 13.01 -10.33
N GLY A 628 6.50 12.62 -9.26
CA GLY A 628 7.42 13.50 -8.56
C GLY A 628 8.11 12.88 -7.37
N THR A 629 8.60 13.75 -6.50
CA THR A 629 9.19 13.40 -5.20
C THR A 629 8.32 13.95 -4.08
N CYS A 630 8.20 13.20 -2.99
CA CYS A 630 7.53 13.63 -1.78
C CYS A 630 8.50 13.57 -0.61
N THR A 631 8.53 14.65 0.17
CA THR A 631 9.23 14.72 1.45
C THR A 631 8.21 15.00 2.54
N GLU A 632 8.29 14.26 3.63
CA GLU A 632 7.53 14.54 4.84
C GLU A 632 8.50 14.85 5.99
N THR A 633 8.30 15.99 6.64
CA THR A 633 9.05 16.36 7.85
C THR A 633 8.11 16.37 9.04
N LEU A 634 8.40 15.53 10.05
CA LEU A 634 7.69 15.47 11.32
C LEU A 634 8.54 16.08 12.42
N SER A 635 7.95 16.94 13.24
CA SER A 635 8.57 17.51 14.44
C SER A 635 7.69 17.31 15.67
N GLY A 636 8.33 17.23 16.84
CA GLY A 636 7.67 16.99 18.12
C GLY A 636 7.49 15.51 18.50
N LEU A 637 7.84 14.57 17.62
CA LEU A 637 7.93 13.15 17.96
C LEU A 637 9.21 12.82 18.75
N ILE A 638 10.31 13.44 18.34
CA ILE A 638 11.64 13.36 18.95
C ILE A 638 12.26 14.76 18.99
N GLN A 639 13.45 14.88 19.59
CA GLN A 639 14.16 16.17 19.70
C GLN A 639 14.49 16.76 18.32
N SER A 640 14.92 15.92 17.39
CA SER A 640 15.21 16.26 16.00
C SER A 640 13.96 16.15 15.11
N ASN A 641 14.04 16.69 13.90
CA ASN A 641 13.02 16.41 12.91
C ASN A 641 13.23 15.02 12.29
N LEU A 642 12.17 14.24 12.18
CA LEU A 642 12.16 13.04 11.36
C LEU A 642 11.80 13.46 9.92
N THR A 643 12.65 13.14 8.95
CA THR A 643 12.37 13.43 7.54
C THR A 643 12.31 12.14 6.74
N LEU A 644 11.17 11.91 6.08
CA LEU A 644 10.97 10.84 5.12
C LEU A 644 11.05 11.40 3.70
N SER A 645 11.61 10.64 2.77
CA SER A 645 11.65 11.00 1.36
C SER A 645 11.32 9.79 0.50
N GLY A 646 10.68 10.05 -0.65
CA GLY A 646 10.22 9.01 -1.56
C GLY A 646 9.70 9.55 -2.88
N ARG A 647 9.24 8.65 -3.75
CA ARG A 647 8.56 8.99 -5.01
C ARG A 647 7.05 9.06 -4.79
N VAL A 648 6.36 9.82 -5.63
CA VAL A 648 4.89 9.94 -5.61
C VAL A 648 4.32 9.97 -7.01
N GLU A 649 3.19 9.28 -7.21
CA GLU A 649 2.36 9.40 -8.40
C GLU A 649 0.96 9.84 -7.99
N PHE A 650 0.48 10.95 -8.55
CA PHE A 650 -0.88 11.42 -8.44
C PHE A 650 -1.68 11.02 -9.67
N SER A 651 -2.87 10.46 -9.45
CA SER A 651 -3.87 10.24 -10.49
C SER A 651 -5.04 11.20 -10.31
N ARG A 652 -5.48 11.84 -11.39
CA ARG A 652 -6.68 12.69 -11.38
C ARG A 652 -7.91 11.79 -11.34
N VAL A 653 -8.73 11.95 -10.33
CA VAL A 653 -9.93 11.13 -10.10
C VAL A 653 -11.20 11.87 -10.51
N SER A 654 -11.19 13.20 -10.55
CA SER A 654 -12.33 14.01 -10.98
C SER A 654 -11.86 15.40 -11.42
N ALA A 655 -12.55 16.07 -12.35
CA ALA A 655 -12.29 17.49 -12.67
C ALA A 655 -13.19 18.47 -11.92
N VAL A 656 -14.06 17.99 -11.03
CA VAL A 656 -14.97 18.85 -10.26
C VAL A 656 -14.15 19.88 -9.47
N ASP A 657 -14.37 21.15 -9.75
CA ASP A 657 -13.57 22.27 -9.27
C ASP A 657 -13.98 22.75 -7.87
N SER A 658 -15.02 22.17 -7.29
CA SER A 658 -15.62 22.60 -6.02
C SER A 658 -15.85 21.44 -5.06
N LEU A 659 -15.70 21.74 -3.77
CA LEU A 659 -15.97 20.81 -2.67
C LEU A 659 -17.28 21.20 -1.98
N GLN A 660 -18.06 20.18 -1.63
CA GLN A 660 -19.34 20.28 -0.93
C GLN A 660 -19.19 20.00 0.56
#